data_AF-A0A2D4SPR5-F1
#
_entry.id   AF-A0A2D4SPR5-F1
#
_cell.length_a   1.000
_cell.length_b   1.000
_cell.length_c   1.000
_cell.angle_alpha   90.00
_cell.angle_beta   90.00
_cell.angle_gamma   90.00
#
_symmetry.space_group_name_H-M   'P 1'
#
loop_
_entity.id
_entity.type
_entity.pdbx_description
1 polymer ?
#
loop_
_entity_poly.entity_id
_entity_poly.type
_entity_poly.pdbx_seq_one_letter_code
_entity_poly.pdbx_strand_id
1 'polypeptide(L)'
;MPTSHIIQNTPYNNDSEYLNDELRWIAIRSKRIVIQSGNPSKNGTKNISLNEKKEFIETSLLKEAQLRADIEARLEVTTGLRFFEVCETYSLNDLEKQLLLLCIAIALSTEHEKEFINIDEQYGEPTIAGLFIFLNLPYNERFEARKLLTKNSTLIANDILSIHFFNRFNNNKDMLRGSLEVNNQIFHHIMGLEDCFEEFEEYSSLETPKSNFSQIVIPPKDKQKIQALIRNRSLYLERREEWGFNEVITYGKGTFILFSGPPGTGKTMTAHAIADDMGKKILNVDIPTLINENDSDKIIPSLFRLARLQNAILFFDECETFFASRMRGNNLVSILLTEMERFDGVAILATNLPQWIDESVHRRLMLKIHFSVPDIKEREAIWRLLIPSKAPIKGTINYHELAQRFELTGGYIKNAVLYALSECIHEGGSALEHHHLEKGAQNQISNSFQGKDVILATHSLEKVILPRRTKIKVDQLIHAVQKRRQVYEKWGLDQHLSYGKGIVGLLHGPPGVGKTYTAEAISFELSRPMITVSPSEILSKWVGESEKTLTEIFERAQKLNAVLFIDEADSFLTARERIPNHQISLSNLLLSKLERHDGVVLLATNRVKELDSALSRRIQYKIPFVYPAIGERMKIWQNFLSTDIPTSDDINPLTLAQEFTLSGAEIKNVILRCAFDCAFHDTELTQQKLYREAKKEEQEHGRIPQMPRNRNVAKA
;
A
#
# COMPACT_ATOMS: atom_id res chain seq x y z
N MET A 1 -39.64 -8.19 -48.51
CA MET A 1 -40.14 -7.63 -47.23
C MET A 1 -40.41 -6.14 -47.45
N PRO A 2 -41.45 -5.56 -46.81
CA PRO A 2 -41.95 -4.26 -47.21
C PRO A 2 -40.91 -3.17 -46.99
N THR A 3 -40.83 -2.26 -47.97
CA THR A 3 -40.06 -1.03 -47.97
C THR A 3 -40.47 -0.16 -46.79
N SER A 4 -39.73 -0.24 -45.68
CA SER A 4 -39.80 0.73 -44.61
C SER A 4 -39.23 2.05 -45.14
N HIS A 5 -40.11 3.02 -45.40
CA HIS A 5 -39.71 4.42 -45.54
C HIS A 5 -38.87 4.79 -44.32
N ILE A 6 -37.58 5.08 -44.52
CA ILE A 6 -36.75 5.70 -43.50
C ILE A 6 -37.36 7.08 -43.25
N ILE A 7 -37.79 7.32 -42.01
CA ILE A 7 -38.42 8.58 -41.63
C ILE A 7 -37.29 9.60 -41.54
N GLN A 8 -37.23 10.53 -42.50
CA GLN A 8 -36.30 11.65 -42.47
C GLN A 8 -36.53 12.45 -41.17
N ASN A 9 -35.44 12.79 -40.46
CA ASN A 9 -35.40 13.54 -39.18
C ASN A 9 -35.80 12.80 -37.88
N THR A 10 -35.78 11.47 -37.82
CA THR A 10 -35.87 10.76 -36.52
C THR A 10 -34.47 10.41 -35.98
N PRO A 11 -34.14 10.74 -34.72
CA PRO A 11 -32.86 10.35 -34.12
C PRO A 11 -32.75 8.83 -34.02
N TYR A 12 -31.52 8.32 -33.97
CA TYR A 12 -31.27 6.91 -33.64
C TYR A 12 -31.49 6.68 -32.15
N ASN A 13 -32.17 5.59 -31.79
CA ASN A 13 -32.44 5.27 -30.39
C ASN A 13 -31.27 4.51 -29.72
N ASN A 14 -30.47 3.79 -30.51
CA ASN A 14 -29.32 3.01 -30.05
C ASN A 14 -28.34 2.75 -31.20
N ASP A 15 -27.14 2.27 -30.86
CA ASP A 15 -26.09 1.90 -31.83
C ASP A 15 -26.54 0.82 -32.82
N SER A 16 -27.39 -0.13 -32.42
CA SER A 16 -27.86 -1.19 -33.30
C SER A 16 -28.69 -0.66 -34.48
N GLU A 17 -29.51 0.36 -34.24
CA GLU A 17 -30.31 1.01 -35.28
C GLU A 17 -29.43 1.76 -36.29
N TYR A 18 -28.43 2.49 -35.78
CA TYR A 18 -27.44 3.19 -36.61
C TYR A 18 -26.61 2.22 -37.45
N LEU A 19 -26.03 1.20 -36.80
CA LEU A 19 -25.22 0.20 -37.47
C LEU A 19 -26.01 -0.56 -38.53
N ASN A 20 -27.29 -0.89 -38.30
CA ASN A 20 -28.11 -1.55 -39.31
C ASN A 20 -28.29 -0.71 -40.59
N ASP A 21 -28.46 0.61 -40.48
CA ASP A 21 -28.55 1.48 -41.67
C ASP A 21 -27.20 1.56 -42.41
N GLU A 22 -26.08 1.67 -41.69
CA GLU A 22 -24.73 1.64 -42.28
C GLU A 22 -24.43 0.29 -42.95
N LEU A 23 -24.79 -0.84 -42.34
CA LEU A 23 -24.60 -2.18 -42.93
C LEU A 23 -25.40 -2.36 -44.22
N ARG A 24 -26.62 -1.81 -44.30
CA ARG A 24 -27.41 -1.81 -45.53
C ARG A 24 -26.72 -1.01 -46.64
N TRP A 25 -26.16 0.14 -46.29
CA TRP A 25 -25.40 0.97 -47.22
C TRP A 25 -24.15 0.23 -47.72
N ILE A 26 -23.39 -0.40 -46.81
CA ILE A 26 -22.22 -1.21 -47.12
C ILE A 26 -22.58 -2.36 -48.08
N ALA A 27 -23.65 -3.09 -47.81
CA ALA A 27 -24.08 -4.22 -48.65
C ALA A 27 -24.43 -3.81 -50.09
N ILE A 28 -25.16 -2.70 -50.26
CA ILE A 28 -25.53 -2.16 -51.58
C ILE A 28 -24.27 -1.75 -52.35
N ARG A 29 -23.36 -1.04 -51.68
CA ARG A 29 -22.11 -0.57 -52.28
C ARG A 29 -21.18 -1.73 -52.66
N SER A 30 -21.00 -2.72 -51.79
CA SER A 30 -20.18 -3.92 -52.05
C SER A 30 -20.66 -4.65 -53.31
N LYS A 31 -21.97 -4.92 -53.40
CA LYS A 31 -22.58 -5.56 -54.58
C LYS A 31 -22.36 -4.75 -55.87
N ARG A 32 -22.48 -3.42 -55.81
CA ARG A 32 -22.20 -2.53 -56.95
C ARG A 32 -20.74 -2.64 -57.40
N ILE A 33 -19.78 -2.59 -56.46
CA ILE A 33 -18.35 -2.63 -56.77
C ILE A 33 -17.97 -3.95 -57.46
N VAL A 34 -18.47 -5.08 -56.97
CA VAL A 34 -18.23 -6.41 -57.57
C VAL A 34 -18.77 -6.49 -59.01
N ILE A 35 -19.98 -5.98 -59.25
CA ILE A 35 -20.58 -5.98 -60.60
C ILE A 35 -19.83 -5.03 -61.55
N GLN A 36 -19.32 -3.91 -61.03
CA GLN A 36 -18.57 -2.91 -61.78
C GLN A 36 -17.14 -3.35 -62.14
N SER A 37 -16.45 -4.08 -61.25
CA SER A 37 -15.11 -4.63 -61.50
C SER A 37 -15.10 -5.80 -62.48
N GLY A 38 -16.28 -6.38 -62.75
CA GLY A 38 -16.45 -7.42 -63.77
C GLY A 38 -16.07 -8.82 -63.32
N ASN A 39 -15.74 -9.04 -62.03
CA ASN A 39 -15.51 -10.36 -61.45
C ASN A 39 -16.88 -11.04 -61.19
N PRO A 40 -17.30 -12.01 -62.02
CA PRO A 40 -18.51 -12.76 -61.76
C PRO A 40 -18.15 -13.82 -60.72
N SER A 41 -18.62 -13.64 -59.49
CA SER A 41 -18.47 -14.64 -58.44
C SER A 41 -18.85 -16.04 -58.93
N LYS A 42 -18.11 -17.07 -58.46
CA LYS A 42 -18.42 -18.49 -58.67
C LYS A 42 -19.78 -18.95 -58.12
N ASN A 43 -20.60 -18.05 -57.57
CA ASN A 43 -21.92 -18.36 -57.04
C ASN A 43 -23.02 -18.01 -58.05
N GLY A 44 -23.20 -18.86 -59.06
CA GLY A 44 -24.52 -19.08 -59.71
C GLY A 44 -25.23 -17.90 -60.40
N THR A 45 -24.63 -16.71 -60.49
CA THR A 45 -25.23 -15.59 -61.22
C THR A 45 -25.08 -15.82 -62.72
N LYS A 46 -26.22 -16.13 -63.36
CA LYS A 46 -26.46 -16.12 -64.81
C LYS A 46 -25.67 -15.02 -65.51
N ASN A 47 -25.23 -15.26 -66.75
CA ASN A 47 -24.69 -14.25 -67.66
C ASN A 47 -25.62 -13.00 -67.71
N ILE A 48 -25.34 -12.00 -66.87
CA ILE A 48 -26.06 -10.73 -66.84
C ILE A 48 -25.64 -9.95 -68.09
N SER A 49 -26.61 -9.52 -68.89
CA SER A 49 -26.35 -8.72 -70.09
C SER A 49 -25.72 -7.36 -69.73
N LEU A 50 -25.01 -6.75 -70.69
CA LEU A 50 -24.40 -5.43 -70.51
C LEU A 50 -25.41 -4.34 -70.12
N ASN A 51 -26.66 -4.46 -70.57
CA ASN A 51 -27.74 -3.53 -70.23
C ASN A 51 -28.24 -3.73 -68.79
N GLU A 52 -28.44 -4.98 -68.36
CA GLU A 52 -28.84 -5.29 -66.98
C GLU A 52 -27.75 -4.89 -65.97
N LYS A 53 -26.46 -5.01 -66.33
CA LYS A 53 -25.35 -4.51 -65.49
C LYS A 53 -25.41 -2.99 -65.34
N LYS A 54 -25.63 -2.24 -66.42
CA LYS A 54 -25.75 -0.77 -66.37
C LYS A 54 -26.93 -0.33 -65.52
N GLU A 55 -28.10 -0.93 -65.73
CA GLU A 55 -29.32 -0.62 -64.98
C GLU A 55 -29.16 -0.91 -63.48
N PHE A 56 -28.51 -2.03 -63.12
CA PHE A 56 -28.20 -2.35 -61.73
C PHE A 56 -27.25 -1.31 -61.09
N ILE A 57 -26.22 -0.88 -61.81
CA ILE A 57 -25.27 0.12 -61.30
C ILE A 57 -25.97 1.47 -61.07
N GLU A 58 -26.76 1.94 -62.02
CA GLU A 58 -27.50 3.22 -61.89
C GLU A 58 -28.51 3.19 -60.75
N THR A 59 -29.30 2.11 -60.64
CA THR A 59 -30.27 1.96 -59.55
C THR A 59 -29.60 1.82 -58.18
N SER A 60 -28.45 1.16 -58.11
CA SER A 60 -27.68 1.04 -56.87
C SER A 60 -27.06 2.37 -56.44
N LEU A 61 -26.54 3.18 -57.37
CA LEU A 61 -26.00 4.51 -57.09
C LEU A 61 -27.06 5.44 -56.49
N LEU A 62 -28.28 5.44 -57.04
CA LEU A 62 -29.39 6.24 -56.51
C LEU A 62 -29.77 5.81 -55.09
N LYS A 63 -29.88 4.50 -54.85
CA LYS A 63 -30.18 3.95 -53.51
C LYS A 63 -29.08 4.25 -52.51
N GLU A 64 -27.82 4.14 -52.93
CA GLU A 64 -26.64 4.43 -52.11
C GLU A 64 -26.63 5.90 -51.69
N ALA A 65 -26.85 6.82 -52.63
CA ALA A 65 -26.90 8.26 -52.35
C ALA A 65 -28.08 8.64 -51.44
N GLN A 66 -29.25 8.06 -51.69
CA GLN A 66 -30.43 8.29 -50.86
C GLN A 66 -30.21 7.79 -49.43
N LEU A 67 -29.73 6.55 -49.26
CA LEU A 67 -29.50 5.97 -47.95
C LEU A 67 -28.41 6.72 -47.18
N ARG A 68 -27.35 7.19 -47.87
CA ARG A 68 -26.31 8.01 -47.24
C ARG A 68 -26.85 9.34 -46.74
N ALA A 69 -27.64 10.04 -47.56
CA ALA A 69 -28.28 11.29 -47.16
C ALA A 69 -29.24 11.10 -45.98
N ASP A 70 -29.99 9.99 -45.97
CA ASP A 70 -30.89 9.66 -44.85
C ASP A 70 -30.10 9.39 -43.55
N ILE A 71 -28.99 8.63 -43.62
CA ILE A 71 -28.11 8.39 -42.45
C ILE A 71 -27.54 9.71 -41.92
N GLU A 72 -27.01 10.56 -42.80
CA GLU A 72 -26.42 11.85 -42.40
C GLU A 72 -27.45 12.78 -41.75
N ALA A 73 -28.66 12.89 -42.31
CA ALA A 73 -29.75 13.68 -41.73
C ALA A 73 -30.18 13.17 -40.34
N ARG A 74 -30.18 11.84 -40.13
CA ARG A 74 -30.49 11.25 -38.81
C ARG A 74 -29.35 11.46 -37.82
N LEU A 75 -28.10 11.40 -38.26
CA LEU A 75 -26.93 11.65 -37.42
C LEU A 75 -26.88 13.09 -36.89
N GLU A 76 -27.27 14.08 -37.69
CA GLU A 76 -27.31 15.50 -37.25
C GLU A 76 -28.20 15.74 -36.02
N VAL A 77 -29.26 14.93 -35.85
CA VAL A 77 -30.20 15.03 -34.73
C VAL A 77 -29.98 13.98 -33.64
N THR A 78 -28.95 13.13 -33.77
CA THR A 78 -28.64 12.05 -32.83
C THR A 78 -27.41 12.38 -31.99
N THR A 79 -27.47 12.13 -30.69
CA THR A 79 -26.32 12.26 -29.77
C THR A 79 -26.22 11.02 -28.88
N GLY A 80 -25.01 10.66 -28.45
CA GLY A 80 -24.79 9.59 -27.46
C GLY A 80 -24.74 8.17 -28.05
N LEU A 81 -24.32 8.04 -29.31
CA LEU A 81 -23.99 6.73 -29.90
C LEU A 81 -22.57 6.32 -29.51
N ARG A 82 -22.42 5.11 -28.98
CA ARG A 82 -21.13 4.57 -28.48
C ARG A 82 -20.08 4.47 -29.58
N PHE A 83 -20.48 4.19 -30.82
CA PHE A 83 -19.57 4.23 -31.96
C PHE A 83 -18.85 5.59 -32.07
N PHE A 84 -19.60 6.69 -31.95
CA PHE A 84 -19.02 8.04 -32.01
C PHE A 84 -18.27 8.40 -30.73
N GLU A 85 -18.71 7.92 -29.57
CA GLU A 85 -17.95 8.07 -28.31
C GLU A 85 -16.55 7.45 -28.41
N VAL A 86 -16.42 6.25 -29.00
CA VAL A 86 -15.11 5.63 -29.27
C VAL A 86 -14.30 6.48 -30.24
N CYS A 87 -14.93 6.97 -31.32
CA CYS A 87 -14.24 7.81 -32.30
C CYS A 87 -13.72 9.11 -31.69
N GLU A 88 -14.51 9.76 -30.82
CA GLU A 88 -14.12 10.97 -30.10
C GLU A 88 -13.02 10.69 -29.06
N THR A 89 -13.17 9.62 -28.28
CA THR A 89 -12.20 9.19 -27.25
C THR A 89 -10.79 9.01 -27.84
N TYR A 90 -10.70 8.44 -29.04
CA TYR A 90 -9.42 8.25 -29.73
C TYR A 90 -9.09 9.34 -30.76
N SER A 91 -9.94 10.36 -30.90
CA SER A 91 -9.78 11.43 -31.89
C SER A 91 -9.57 10.91 -33.33
N LEU A 92 -10.37 9.93 -33.73
CA LEU A 92 -10.27 9.29 -35.04
C LEU A 92 -10.64 10.26 -36.17
N ASN A 93 -9.84 10.29 -37.23
CA ASN A 93 -10.18 11.01 -38.46
C ASN A 93 -11.25 10.26 -39.28
N ASP A 94 -11.82 10.91 -40.29
CA ASP A 94 -12.96 10.33 -41.03
C ASP A 94 -12.61 9.02 -41.77
N LEU A 95 -11.37 8.86 -42.24
CA LEU A 95 -10.93 7.62 -42.88
C LEU A 95 -10.72 6.50 -41.85
N GLU A 96 -10.25 6.82 -40.64
CA GLU A 96 -10.15 5.88 -39.53
C GLU A 96 -11.53 5.41 -39.04
N LYS A 97 -12.51 6.33 -38.94
CA LYS A 97 -13.91 5.99 -38.62
C LYS A 97 -14.49 5.01 -39.64
N GLN A 98 -14.27 5.27 -40.93
CA GLN A 98 -14.73 4.38 -42.01
C GLN A 98 -14.08 3.00 -41.92
N LEU A 99 -12.76 2.93 -41.70
CA LEU A 99 -12.07 1.64 -41.55
C LEU A 99 -12.61 0.85 -40.36
N LEU A 100 -12.82 1.49 -39.22
CA LEU A 100 -13.42 0.86 -38.03
C LEU A 100 -14.82 0.32 -38.33
N LEU A 101 -15.67 1.12 -38.98
CA LEU A 101 -17.03 0.72 -39.35
C LEU A 101 -17.04 -0.50 -40.29
N LEU A 102 -16.13 -0.56 -41.27
CA LEU A 102 -16.00 -1.70 -42.17
C LEU A 102 -15.55 -2.97 -41.44
N CYS A 103 -14.62 -2.84 -40.49
CA CYS A 103 -14.17 -3.98 -39.67
C CYS A 103 -15.30 -4.49 -38.76
N ILE A 104 -16.11 -3.59 -38.20
CA ILE A 104 -17.32 -3.95 -37.44
C ILE A 104 -18.32 -4.68 -38.34
N ALA A 105 -18.51 -4.23 -39.58
CA ALA A 105 -19.40 -4.88 -40.53
C ALA A 105 -18.99 -6.32 -40.87
N ILE A 106 -17.68 -6.53 -41.05
CA ILE A 106 -17.10 -7.87 -41.27
C ILE A 106 -17.30 -8.75 -40.04
N ALA A 107 -17.06 -8.22 -38.83
CA ALA A 107 -17.22 -8.96 -37.58
C ALA A 107 -18.68 -9.33 -37.24
N LEU A 108 -19.65 -8.50 -37.66
CA LEU A 108 -21.07 -8.70 -37.34
C LEU A 108 -21.76 -9.80 -38.16
N SER A 109 -21.34 -10.02 -39.41
CA SER A 109 -22.04 -10.93 -40.31
C SER A 109 -21.13 -11.60 -41.33
N THR A 110 -21.22 -12.93 -41.38
CA THR A 110 -20.59 -13.75 -42.42
C THR A 110 -21.09 -13.43 -43.84
N GLU A 111 -22.25 -12.77 -44.00
CA GLU A 111 -22.70 -12.28 -45.31
C GLU A 111 -21.82 -11.12 -45.79
N HIS A 112 -21.56 -10.13 -44.92
CA HIS A 112 -20.70 -9.01 -45.27
C HIS A 112 -19.25 -9.43 -45.47
N GLU A 113 -18.75 -10.35 -44.66
CA GLU A 113 -17.43 -10.96 -44.88
C GLU A 113 -17.30 -11.54 -46.30
N LYS A 114 -18.29 -12.33 -46.76
CA LYS A 114 -18.33 -12.86 -48.14
C LYS A 114 -18.43 -11.76 -49.19
N GLU A 115 -19.21 -10.72 -48.94
CA GLU A 115 -19.31 -9.56 -49.84
C GLU A 115 -17.95 -8.86 -50.01
N PHE A 116 -17.18 -8.68 -48.92
CA PHE A 116 -15.82 -8.12 -48.97
C PHE A 116 -14.82 -9.05 -49.67
N ILE A 117 -14.89 -10.36 -49.43
CA ILE A 117 -14.06 -11.35 -50.15
C ILE A 117 -14.29 -11.25 -51.67
N ASN A 118 -15.54 -11.03 -52.11
CA ASN A 118 -15.84 -10.90 -53.54
C ASN A 118 -15.30 -9.61 -54.17
N ILE A 119 -14.98 -8.58 -53.38
CA ILE A 119 -14.34 -7.35 -53.88
C ILE A 119 -12.89 -7.61 -54.29
N ASP A 120 -12.18 -8.47 -53.55
CA ASP A 120 -10.81 -8.92 -53.84
C ASP A 120 -10.70 -10.45 -53.69
N GLU A 121 -11.17 -11.20 -54.70
CA GLU A 121 -11.28 -12.67 -54.69
C GLU A 121 -9.94 -13.42 -54.59
N GLN A 122 -8.80 -12.72 -54.66
CA GLN A 122 -7.50 -13.34 -54.85
C GLN A 122 -7.04 -14.21 -53.67
N TYR A 123 -7.56 -13.95 -52.45
CA TYR A 123 -7.03 -14.55 -51.21
C TYR A 123 -8.07 -15.30 -50.37
N GLY A 124 -9.36 -15.23 -50.71
CA GLY A 124 -10.42 -15.95 -49.99
C GLY A 124 -10.76 -15.38 -48.60
N GLU A 125 -10.17 -14.26 -48.22
CA GLU A 125 -10.40 -13.55 -46.95
C GLU A 125 -10.44 -12.03 -47.22
N PRO A 126 -11.13 -11.22 -46.38
CA PRO A 126 -11.18 -9.77 -46.54
C PRO A 126 -9.78 -9.14 -46.41
N THR A 127 -9.30 -8.48 -47.47
CA THR A 127 -7.97 -7.85 -47.48
C THR A 127 -8.03 -6.34 -47.27
N ILE A 128 -6.94 -5.77 -46.77
CA ILE A 128 -6.73 -4.31 -46.74
C ILE A 128 -6.84 -3.70 -48.15
N ALA A 129 -6.37 -4.41 -49.19
CA ALA A 129 -6.56 -4.00 -50.58
C ALA A 129 -8.05 -3.89 -50.96
N GLY A 130 -8.85 -4.90 -50.60
CA GLY A 130 -10.30 -4.90 -50.81
C GLY A 130 -11.00 -3.74 -50.09
N LEU A 131 -10.60 -3.43 -48.85
CA LEU A 131 -11.11 -2.28 -48.10
C LEU A 131 -10.78 -0.95 -48.80
N PHE A 132 -9.56 -0.78 -49.32
CA PHE A 132 -9.19 0.42 -50.06
C PHE A 132 -9.94 0.56 -51.40
N ILE A 133 -10.26 -0.56 -52.05
CA ILE A 133 -11.12 -0.58 -53.25
C ILE A 133 -12.55 -0.16 -52.87
N PHE A 134 -13.08 -0.67 -51.75
CA PHE A 134 -14.41 -0.30 -51.26
C PHE A 134 -14.55 1.21 -50.99
N LEU A 135 -13.55 1.78 -50.32
CA LEU A 135 -13.48 3.22 -50.05
C LEU A 135 -13.24 4.08 -51.30
N ASN A 136 -12.96 3.46 -52.45
CA ASN A 136 -12.65 4.14 -53.72
C ASN A 136 -11.48 5.13 -53.60
N LEU A 137 -10.47 4.78 -52.80
CA LEU A 137 -9.32 5.67 -52.55
C LEU A 137 -8.44 5.77 -53.82
N PRO A 138 -8.16 6.99 -54.33
CA PRO A 138 -7.20 7.19 -55.40
C PRO A 138 -5.78 6.83 -54.96
N TYR A 139 -4.88 6.56 -55.91
CA TYR A 139 -3.54 6.01 -55.63
C TYR A 139 -2.70 6.83 -54.66
N ASN A 140 -2.81 8.16 -54.69
CA ASN A 140 -2.17 9.08 -53.77
C ASN A 140 -2.72 8.95 -52.33
N GLU A 141 -4.04 8.88 -52.17
CA GLU A 141 -4.68 8.71 -50.85
C GLU A 141 -4.45 7.32 -50.26
N ARG A 142 -4.27 6.29 -51.10
CA ARG A 142 -3.84 4.97 -50.62
C ARG A 142 -2.51 5.01 -49.89
N PHE A 143 -1.59 5.93 -50.24
CA PHE A 143 -0.33 6.07 -49.52
C PHE A 143 -0.55 6.64 -48.11
N GLU A 144 -1.44 7.62 -47.95
CA GLU A 144 -1.82 8.17 -46.65
C GLU A 144 -2.60 7.15 -45.82
N ALA A 145 -3.54 6.43 -46.42
CA ALA A 145 -4.27 5.35 -45.75
C ALA A 145 -3.35 4.23 -45.24
N ARG A 146 -2.21 3.98 -45.92
CA ARG A 146 -1.20 3.05 -45.41
C ARG A 146 -0.51 3.55 -44.13
N LYS A 147 -0.32 4.87 -43.97
CA LYS A 147 0.27 5.43 -42.74
C LYS A 147 -0.62 5.17 -41.53
N LEU A 148 -1.94 5.15 -41.72
CA LEU A 148 -2.94 4.83 -40.68
C LEU A 148 -2.89 3.38 -40.20
N LEU A 149 -2.18 2.50 -40.91
CA LEU A 149 -2.03 1.07 -40.55
C LEU A 149 -0.61 0.74 -40.08
N THR A 150 0.22 1.76 -39.80
CA THR A 150 1.55 1.57 -39.21
C THR A 150 1.45 1.35 -37.70
N LYS A 151 2.48 0.76 -37.09
CA LYS A 151 2.50 0.48 -35.64
C LYS A 151 2.27 1.69 -34.73
N ASN A 152 2.51 2.91 -35.23
CA ASN A 152 2.39 4.15 -34.47
C ASN A 152 1.10 4.92 -34.77
N SER A 153 0.25 4.43 -35.68
CA SER A 153 -1.03 5.06 -35.98
C SER A 153 -2.02 4.90 -34.83
N THR A 154 -3.02 5.77 -34.75
CA THR A 154 -4.01 5.75 -33.68
C THR A 154 -4.74 4.40 -33.60
N LEU A 155 -5.13 3.84 -34.76
CA LEU A 155 -5.85 2.56 -34.85
C LEU A 155 -5.04 1.37 -34.33
N ILE A 156 -3.74 1.28 -34.68
CA ILE A 156 -2.91 0.12 -34.31
C ILE A 156 -2.24 0.33 -32.95
N ALA A 157 -1.79 1.55 -32.64
CA ALA A 157 -1.09 1.85 -31.40
C ALA A 157 -2.01 1.76 -30.17
N ASN A 158 -3.29 2.09 -30.31
CA ASN A 158 -4.31 1.86 -29.28
C ASN A 158 -5.00 0.51 -29.44
N ASP A 159 -4.48 -0.36 -30.33
CA ASP A 159 -4.94 -1.71 -30.64
C ASP A 159 -6.45 -1.76 -30.98
N ILE A 160 -7.01 -0.68 -31.52
CA ILE A 160 -8.41 -0.60 -31.94
C ILE A 160 -8.67 -1.61 -33.06
N LEU A 161 -7.72 -1.68 -34.00
CA LEU A 161 -7.65 -2.68 -35.05
C LEU A 161 -6.32 -3.45 -34.97
N SER A 162 -6.36 -4.73 -35.28
CA SER A 162 -5.19 -5.59 -35.45
C SER A 162 -5.03 -6.02 -36.91
N ILE A 163 -3.78 -6.21 -37.35
CA ILE A 163 -3.48 -6.70 -38.70
C ILE A 163 -3.07 -8.16 -38.61
N HIS A 164 -3.85 -9.03 -39.27
CA HIS A 164 -3.60 -10.46 -39.34
C HIS A 164 -3.08 -10.83 -40.74
N PHE A 165 -2.03 -11.66 -40.79
CA PHE A 165 -1.40 -12.09 -42.04
C PHE A 165 -1.60 -13.59 -42.23
N PHE A 166 -2.18 -13.97 -43.37
CA PHE A 166 -2.63 -15.33 -43.69
C PHE A 166 -1.52 -16.38 -43.89
N ASN A 167 -0.24 -16.01 -43.80
CA ASN A 167 0.86 -16.95 -44.02
C ASN A 167 2.07 -16.69 -43.11
N ARG A 168 2.34 -17.63 -42.18
CA ARG A 168 3.47 -17.57 -41.23
C ARG A 168 4.84 -17.79 -41.90
N PHE A 169 4.89 -18.28 -43.14
CA PHE A 169 6.12 -18.78 -43.80
C PHE A 169 6.69 -17.91 -44.93
N ASN A 170 6.12 -16.72 -45.20
CA ASN A 170 6.65 -15.83 -46.25
C ASN A 170 7.30 -14.58 -45.64
N ASN A 171 8.60 -14.39 -45.91
CA ASN A 171 9.40 -13.29 -45.36
C ASN A 171 8.98 -11.89 -45.84
N ASN A 172 8.15 -11.79 -46.88
CA ASN A 172 7.57 -10.52 -47.33
C ASN A 172 6.12 -10.40 -46.83
N LYS A 173 5.95 -9.82 -45.64
CA LYS A 173 4.63 -9.39 -45.12
C LYS A 173 4.13 -8.19 -45.91
N ASP A 174 3.47 -8.43 -47.04
CA ASP A 174 2.79 -7.38 -47.80
C ASP A 174 1.53 -6.93 -47.03
N MET A 175 1.55 -5.70 -46.53
CA MET A 175 0.46 -5.13 -45.71
C MET A 175 -0.89 -5.17 -46.42
N LEU A 176 -0.91 -5.00 -47.75
CA LEU A 176 -2.16 -5.01 -48.51
C LEU A 176 -2.85 -6.37 -48.51
N ARG A 177 -2.12 -7.45 -48.21
CA ARG A 177 -2.64 -8.82 -48.14
C ARG A 177 -3.10 -9.22 -46.75
N GLY A 178 -2.95 -8.37 -45.73
CA GLY A 178 -3.45 -8.66 -44.39
C GLY A 178 -4.96 -8.44 -44.29
N SER A 179 -5.62 -9.11 -43.35
CA SER A 179 -6.93 -8.72 -42.82
C SER A 179 -6.77 -7.68 -41.72
N LEU A 180 -7.77 -6.80 -41.61
CA LEU A 180 -7.98 -5.98 -40.42
C LEU A 180 -9.09 -6.59 -39.58
N GLU A 181 -8.83 -6.74 -38.29
CA GLU A 181 -9.79 -7.22 -37.31
C GLU A 181 -10.01 -6.14 -36.26
N VAL A 182 -11.26 -5.96 -35.82
CA VAL A 182 -11.58 -5.06 -34.71
C VAL A 182 -11.30 -5.77 -33.38
N ASN A 183 -10.70 -5.06 -32.44
CA ASN A 183 -10.46 -5.61 -31.12
C ASN A 183 -11.79 -5.92 -30.40
N ASN A 184 -11.86 -7.10 -29.78
CA ASN A 184 -13.08 -7.57 -29.11
C ASN A 184 -13.61 -6.60 -28.05
N GLN A 185 -12.75 -5.89 -27.31
CA GLN A 185 -13.20 -4.92 -26.30
C GLN A 185 -13.90 -3.72 -26.92
N ILE A 186 -13.34 -3.19 -28.03
CA ILE A 186 -13.95 -2.09 -28.78
C ILE A 186 -15.27 -2.56 -29.38
N PHE A 187 -15.27 -3.75 -29.98
CA PHE A 187 -16.46 -4.35 -30.56
C PHE A 187 -17.57 -4.52 -29.52
N HIS A 188 -17.30 -5.19 -28.40
CA HIS A 188 -18.28 -5.40 -27.32
C HIS A 188 -18.79 -4.08 -26.74
N HIS A 189 -17.91 -3.09 -26.54
CA HIS A 189 -18.30 -1.78 -26.04
C HIS A 189 -19.30 -1.09 -26.98
N ILE A 190 -19.00 -1.04 -28.29
CA ILE A 190 -19.90 -0.46 -29.30
C ILE A 190 -21.23 -1.24 -29.38
N MET A 191 -21.19 -2.57 -29.21
CA MET A 191 -22.39 -3.40 -29.24
C MET A 191 -23.27 -3.33 -27.99
N GLY A 192 -22.86 -2.66 -26.92
CA GLY A 192 -23.64 -2.68 -25.68
C GLY A 192 -23.38 -3.88 -24.77
N LEU A 193 -22.36 -4.69 -25.07
CA LEU A 193 -22.09 -5.99 -24.41
C LEU A 193 -21.09 -5.84 -23.26
N GLU A 194 -21.30 -4.87 -22.38
CA GLU A 194 -20.36 -4.56 -21.28
C GLU A 194 -20.30 -5.67 -20.22
N ASP A 195 -21.33 -6.50 -20.09
CA ASP A 195 -21.32 -7.66 -19.18
C ASP A 195 -20.35 -8.77 -19.65
N CYS A 196 -19.83 -8.70 -20.88
CA CYS A 196 -18.89 -9.69 -21.44
C CYS A 196 -17.42 -9.43 -21.07
N PHE A 197 -17.11 -8.47 -20.20
CA PHE A 197 -15.75 -8.22 -19.70
C PHE A 197 -15.34 -9.16 -18.56
N GLU A 198 -16.00 -10.32 -18.38
CA GLU A 198 -15.63 -11.36 -17.40
C GLU A 198 -14.12 -11.69 -17.43
N GLU A 199 -13.50 -11.62 -18.60
CA GLU A 199 -12.05 -11.80 -18.78
C GLU A 199 -11.19 -10.92 -17.87
N PHE A 200 -11.71 -9.79 -17.37
CA PHE A 200 -10.99 -8.78 -16.58
C PHE A 200 -11.38 -8.78 -15.10
N GLU A 201 -12.44 -9.50 -14.70
CA GLU A 201 -12.90 -9.55 -13.31
C GLU A 201 -11.88 -10.21 -12.36
N GLU A 202 -11.04 -11.11 -12.89
CA GLU A 202 -10.02 -11.81 -12.09
C GLU A 202 -8.90 -10.90 -11.60
N TYR A 203 -8.57 -9.84 -12.35
CA TYR A 203 -7.43 -8.96 -12.06
C TYR A 203 -7.79 -7.47 -12.01
N SER A 204 -9.06 -7.11 -12.22
CA SER A 204 -9.53 -5.75 -12.06
C SER A 204 -10.96 -5.67 -11.55
N SER A 205 -11.26 -4.61 -10.79
CA SER A 205 -12.61 -4.30 -10.35
C SER A 205 -12.96 -2.86 -10.72
N LEU A 206 -14.09 -2.69 -11.42
CA LEU A 206 -14.65 -1.37 -11.71
C LEU A 206 -15.56 -0.95 -10.56
N GLU A 207 -15.11 -0.02 -9.75
CA GLU A 207 -15.82 0.41 -8.54
C GLU A 207 -16.36 1.83 -8.66
N THR A 208 -17.46 2.09 -7.97
CA THR A 208 -17.91 3.45 -7.68
C THR A 208 -17.10 4.03 -6.52
N PRO A 209 -16.83 5.34 -6.51
CA PRO A 209 -16.05 5.96 -5.44
C PRO A 209 -16.74 5.78 -4.09
N LYS A 210 -15.99 5.24 -3.11
CA LYS A 210 -16.48 4.90 -1.76
C LYS A 210 -16.27 6.02 -0.73
N SER A 211 -15.46 7.02 -1.06
CA SER A 211 -15.06 8.08 -0.14
C SER A 211 -14.87 9.40 -0.86
N ASN A 212 -14.99 10.50 -0.12
CA ASN A 212 -14.80 11.86 -0.62
C ASN A 212 -13.70 12.61 0.15
N PHE A 213 -13.31 13.79 -0.34
CA PHE A 213 -12.23 14.57 0.27
C PHE A 213 -12.53 15.07 1.69
N SER A 214 -13.78 15.06 2.16
CA SER A 214 -14.12 15.46 3.54
C SER A 214 -13.70 14.41 4.58
N GLN A 215 -13.63 13.15 4.16
CA GLN A 215 -13.27 12.01 5.01
C GLN A 215 -11.76 11.78 5.10
N ILE A 216 -10.97 12.49 4.28
CA ILE A 216 -9.53 12.30 4.18
C ILE A 216 -8.80 13.30 5.06
N VAL A 217 -7.96 12.74 5.93
CA VAL A 217 -7.01 13.46 6.77
C VAL A 217 -5.62 13.32 6.17
N ILE A 218 -5.20 14.33 5.40
CA ILE A 218 -3.85 14.49 4.85
C ILE A 218 -3.39 15.94 5.04
N PRO A 219 -2.08 16.22 4.99
CA PRO A 219 -1.57 17.58 5.10
C PRO A 219 -2.29 18.55 4.15
N PRO A 220 -2.74 19.73 4.61
CA PRO A 220 -3.53 20.66 3.79
C PRO A 220 -2.83 21.07 2.49
N LYS A 221 -1.50 21.20 2.53
CA LYS A 221 -0.67 21.52 1.37
C LYS A 221 -0.76 20.44 0.29
N ASP A 222 -0.77 19.17 0.67
CA ASP A 222 -0.83 18.06 -0.29
C ASP A 222 -2.24 17.87 -0.82
N LYS A 223 -3.26 18.06 0.02
CA LYS A 223 -4.67 18.12 -0.42
C LYS A 223 -4.89 19.18 -1.50
N GLN A 224 -4.36 20.39 -1.29
CA GLN A 224 -4.45 21.48 -2.26
C GLN A 224 -3.73 21.16 -3.57
N LYS A 225 -2.54 20.54 -3.54
CA LYS A 225 -1.84 20.11 -4.76
C LYS A 225 -2.66 19.12 -5.57
N ILE A 226 -3.24 18.12 -4.91
CA ILE A 226 -4.07 17.10 -5.56
C ILE A 226 -5.29 17.76 -6.21
N GLN A 227 -6.03 18.57 -5.45
CA GLN A 227 -7.23 19.26 -5.96
C GLN A 227 -6.90 20.23 -7.10
N ALA A 228 -5.79 20.98 -7.00
CA ALA A 228 -5.37 21.89 -8.05
C ALA A 228 -4.99 21.14 -9.34
N LEU A 229 -4.31 20.00 -9.25
CA LEU A 229 -3.96 19.18 -10.40
C LEU A 229 -5.21 18.64 -11.12
N ILE A 230 -6.19 18.14 -10.35
CA ILE A 230 -7.38 17.48 -10.90
C ILE A 230 -8.36 18.50 -11.48
N ARG A 231 -8.70 19.54 -10.72
CA ARG A 231 -9.72 20.53 -11.14
C ARG A 231 -9.26 21.38 -12.31
N ASN A 232 -7.96 21.65 -12.43
CA ASN A 232 -7.40 22.40 -13.54
C ASN A 232 -7.01 21.51 -14.73
N ARG A 233 -7.29 20.20 -14.70
CA ARG A 233 -6.83 19.27 -15.74
C ARG A 233 -7.37 19.63 -17.13
N SER A 234 -8.66 19.95 -17.25
CA SER A 234 -9.27 20.32 -18.53
C SER A 234 -8.60 21.57 -19.11
N LEU A 235 -8.42 22.59 -18.28
CA LEU A 235 -7.72 23.82 -18.65
C LEU A 235 -6.24 23.55 -19.00
N TYR A 236 -5.57 22.63 -18.29
CA TYR A 236 -4.20 22.24 -18.60
C TYR A 236 -4.08 21.62 -20.00
N LEU A 237 -4.99 20.72 -20.38
CA LEU A 237 -4.99 20.12 -21.71
C LEU A 237 -5.27 21.14 -22.81
N GLU A 238 -6.25 22.02 -22.60
CA GLU A 238 -6.59 23.13 -23.50
C GLU A 238 -5.37 24.05 -23.71
N ARG A 239 -4.74 24.54 -22.63
CA ARG A 239 -3.55 25.39 -22.72
C ARG A 239 -2.34 24.68 -23.33
N ARG A 240 -2.19 23.38 -23.08
CA ARG A 240 -1.11 22.59 -23.68
C ARG A 240 -1.25 22.52 -25.20
N GLU A 241 -2.48 22.41 -25.69
CA GLU A 241 -2.76 22.44 -27.12
C GLU A 241 -2.62 23.86 -27.70
N GLU A 242 -3.31 24.84 -27.13
CA GLU A 242 -3.29 26.24 -27.59
C GLU A 242 -1.88 26.84 -27.63
N TRP A 243 -1.02 26.51 -26.66
CA TRP A 243 0.33 27.05 -26.57
C TRP A 243 1.36 26.22 -27.35
N GLY A 244 0.90 25.24 -28.15
CA GLY A 244 1.75 24.44 -29.05
C GLY A 244 2.64 23.41 -28.35
N PHE A 245 2.43 23.12 -27.06
CA PHE A 245 3.25 22.13 -26.35
C PHE A 245 3.09 20.71 -26.92
N ASN A 246 1.94 20.41 -27.53
CA ASN A 246 1.71 19.11 -28.15
C ASN A 246 2.63 18.83 -29.36
N GLU A 247 3.18 19.87 -29.99
CA GLU A 247 4.09 19.74 -31.14
C GLU A 247 5.52 19.37 -30.70
N VAL A 248 5.93 19.85 -29.53
CA VAL A 248 7.27 19.63 -28.97
C VAL A 248 7.29 18.42 -28.03
N ILE A 249 6.24 18.24 -27.23
CA ILE A 249 6.10 17.20 -26.21
C ILE A 249 4.93 16.30 -26.60
N THR A 250 5.25 15.27 -27.37
CA THR A 250 4.26 14.36 -27.98
C THR A 250 3.68 13.33 -27.02
N TYR A 251 4.29 13.12 -25.85
CA TYR A 251 3.87 12.13 -24.84
C TYR A 251 3.52 12.77 -23.49
N GLY A 252 2.88 11.99 -22.61
CA GLY A 252 2.59 12.42 -21.23
C GLY A 252 1.45 13.45 -21.14
N LYS A 253 0.41 13.27 -21.96
CA LYS A 253 -0.86 13.99 -21.79
C LYS A 253 -1.62 13.53 -20.54
N GLY A 254 -1.43 12.26 -20.14
CA GLY A 254 -2.05 11.68 -18.95
C GLY A 254 -1.53 12.26 -17.65
N THR A 255 -2.39 12.17 -16.62
CA THR A 255 -2.06 12.59 -15.26
C THR A 255 -1.71 11.37 -14.43
N PHE A 256 -0.41 11.15 -14.22
CA PHE A 256 0.09 10.06 -13.38
C PHE A 256 0.49 10.58 -12.00
N ILE A 257 -0.08 9.96 -10.96
CA ILE A 257 0.14 10.31 -9.57
C ILE A 257 0.74 9.11 -8.83
N LEU A 258 1.79 9.33 -8.04
CA LEU A 258 2.36 8.30 -7.16
C LEU A 258 2.00 8.59 -5.71
N PHE A 259 1.35 7.62 -5.07
CA PHE A 259 1.10 7.55 -3.64
C PHE A 259 2.10 6.61 -2.99
N SER A 260 2.93 7.14 -2.11
CA SER A 260 3.93 6.37 -1.38
C SER A 260 3.69 6.46 0.12
N GLY A 261 3.97 5.41 0.87
CA GLY A 261 3.94 5.47 2.34
C GLY A 261 3.50 4.16 2.98
N PRO A 262 3.55 4.05 4.32
CA PRO A 262 3.18 2.83 5.03
C PRO A 262 1.74 2.35 4.74
N PRO A 263 1.43 1.06 4.95
CA PRO A 263 0.08 0.54 4.80
C PRO A 263 -0.91 1.20 5.78
N GLY A 264 -2.17 1.30 5.37
CA GLY A 264 -3.24 1.85 6.22
C GLY A 264 -3.19 3.38 6.43
N THR A 265 -2.38 4.12 5.67
CA THR A 265 -2.29 5.59 5.74
C THR A 265 -3.30 6.33 4.86
N GLY A 266 -4.14 5.61 4.10
CA GLY A 266 -5.24 6.21 3.32
C GLY A 266 -4.95 6.41 1.83
N LYS A 267 -3.96 5.71 1.25
CA LYS A 267 -3.65 5.76 -0.19
C LYS A 267 -4.86 5.43 -1.08
N THR A 268 -5.46 4.25 -0.88
CA THR A 268 -6.64 3.78 -1.62
C THR A 268 -7.84 4.71 -1.39
N MET A 269 -8.08 5.14 -0.15
CA MET A 269 -9.16 6.09 0.18
C MET A 269 -8.98 7.44 -0.53
N THR A 270 -7.74 7.89 -0.72
CA THR A 270 -7.45 9.12 -1.46
C THR A 270 -7.73 8.96 -2.95
N ALA A 271 -7.45 7.80 -3.54
CA ALA A 271 -7.78 7.52 -4.93
C ALA A 271 -9.30 7.56 -5.17
N HIS A 272 -10.11 6.97 -4.28
CA HIS A 272 -11.57 7.06 -4.36
C HIS A 272 -12.10 8.49 -4.25
N ALA A 273 -11.52 9.35 -3.40
CA ALA A 273 -11.95 10.74 -3.31
C ALA A 273 -11.58 11.58 -4.54
N ILE A 274 -10.47 11.24 -5.19
CA ILE A 274 -10.12 11.83 -6.48
C ILE A 274 -11.16 11.43 -7.53
N ALA A 275 -11.56 10.16 -7.57
CA ALA A 275 -12.60 9.68 -8.47
C ALA A 275 -13.96 10.36 -8.21
N ASP A 276 -14.33 10.55 -6.94
CA ASP A 276 -15.54 11.28 -6.52
C ASP A 276 -15.55 12.75 -6.99
N ASP A 277 -14.47 13.51 -6.74
CA ASP A 277 -14.36 14.93 -7.15
C ASP A 277 -14.37 15.08 -8.68
N MET A 278 -13.93 14.06 -9.41
CA MET A 278 -13.97 14.00 -10.88
C MET A 278 -15.30 13.48 -11.45
N GLY A 279 -16.18 12.91 -10.62
CA GLY A 279 -17.38 12.21 -11.09
C GLY A 279 -17.08 10.97 -11.93
N LYS A 280 -15.95 10.28 -11.68
CA LYS A 280 -15.49 9.12 -12.44
C LYS A 280 -15.56 7.84 -11.60
N LYS A 281 -15.67 6.69 -12.29
CA LYS A 281 -15.46 5.37 -11.68
C LYS A 281 -13.96 5.13 -11.45
N ILE A 282 -13.61 4.15 -10.64
CA ILE A 282 -12.22 3.71 -10.42
C ILE A 282 -12.07 2.27 -10.92
N LEU A 283 -11.08 2.03 -11.77
CA LEU A 283 -10.66 0.69 -12.18
C LEU A 283 -9.48 0.29 -11.30
N ASN A 284 -9.76 -0.51 -10.27
CA ASN A 284 -8.74 -1.05 -9.39
C ASN A 284 -8.09 -2.27 -10.06
N VAL A 285 -6.76 -2.35 -10.02
CA VAL A 285 -5.99 -3.43 -10.65
C VAL A 285 -5.22 -4.21 -9.60
N ASP A 286 -5.43 -5.52 -9.57
CA ASP A 286 -4.70 -6.46 -8.72
C ASP A 286 -3.45 -6.98 -9.44
N ILE A 287 -2.32 -6.33 -9.17
CA ILE A 287 -1.03 -6.60 -9.82
C ILE A 287 -0.47 -7.99 -9.46
N PRO A 288 -0.49 -8.44 -8.19
CA PRO A 288 -0.11 -9.81 -7.83
C PRO A 288 -0.76 -10.88 -8.70
N THR A 289 -2.07 -10.78 -8.94
CA THR A 289 -2.81 -11.74 -9.76
C THR A 289 -2.38 -11.64 -11.23
N LEU A 290 -2.24 -10.42 -11.75
CA LEU A 290 -1.81 -10.17 -13.12
C LEU A 290 -0.42 -10.74 -13.45
N ILE A 291 0.55 -10.66 -12.53
CA ILE A 291 1.94 -11.11 -12.81
C ILE A 291 2.06 -12.63 -12.91
N ASN A 292 1.20 -13.37 -12.22
CA ASN A 292 1.19 -14.83 -12.26
C ASN A 292 0.67 -15.38 -13.59
N GLU A 293 -0.04 -14.57 -14.37
CA GLU A 293 -0.58 -14.96 -15.66
C GLU A 293 0.45 -14.96 -16.80
N ASN A 294 0.25 -15.87 -17.75
CA ASN A 294 1.17 -16.05 -18.88
C ASN A 294 1.02 -14.98 -19.97
N ASP A 295 -0.15 -14.36 -20.10
CA ASP A 295 -0.48 -13.33 -21.11
C ASP A 295 -0.48 -11.89 -20.52
N SER A 296 0.24 -11.67 -19.42
CA SER A 296 0.31 -10.37 -18.72
C SER A 296 0.80 -9.20 -19.58
N ASP A 297 1.55 -9.48 -20.65
CA ASP A 297 1.98 -8.50 -21.65
C ASP A 297 0.83 -7.94 -22.50
N LYS A 298 -0.24 -8.71 -22.71
CA LYS A 298 -1.46 -8.27 -23.42
C LYS A 298 -2.51 -7.67 -22.49
N ILE A 299 -2.49 -8.06 -21.22
CA ILE A 299 -3.47 -7.61 -20.24
C ILE A 299 -3.28 -6.13 -19.89
N ILE A 300 -2.03 -5.67 -19.70
CA ILE A 300 -1.76 -4.27 -19.32
C ILE A 300 -2.34 -3.28 -20.34
N PRO A 301 -2.04 -3.36 -21.66
CA PRO A 301 -2.65 -2.46 -22.64
C PRO A 301 -4.18 -2.49 -22.63
N SER A 302 -4.76 -3.68 -22.43
CA SER A 302 -6.21 -3.88 -22.36
C SER A 302 -6.84 -3.19 -21.14
N LEU A 303 -6.16 -3.14 -19.99
CA LEU A 303 -6.61 -2.38 -18.81
C LEU A 303 -6.63 -0.86 -19.05
N PHE A 304 -5.57 -0.33 -19.69
CA PHE A 304 -5.53 1.10 -20.05
C PHE A 304 -6.61 1.47 -21.06
N ARG A 305 -6.92 0.57 -21.98
CA ARG A 305 -8.02 0.75 -22.94
C ARG A 305 -9.38 0.73 -22.25
N LEU A 306 -9.62 -0.26 -21.38
CA LEU A 306 -10.85 -0.37 -20.61
C LEU A 306 -11.08 0.86 -19.75
N ALA A 307 -10.03 1.41 -19.12
CA ALA A 307 -10.11 2.66 -18.37
C ALA A 307 -10.51 3.87 -19.25
N ARG A 308 -10.05 3.94 -20.51
CA ARG A 308 -10.50 4.99 -21.45
C ARG A 308 -11.98 4.82 -21.82
N LEU A 309 -12.37 3.62 -22.25
CA LEU A 309 -13.74 3.31 -22.67
C LEU A 309 -14.76 3.54 -21.55
N GLN A 310 -14.41 3.18 -20.32
CA GLN A 310 -15.26 3.35 -19.14
C GLN A 310 -15.12 4.74 -18.48
N ASN A 311 -14.30 5.63 -19.07
CA ASN A 311 -13.96 6.94 -18.52
C ASN A 311 -13.57 6.89 -17.03
N ALA A 312 -12.80 5.87 -16.66
CA ALA A 312 -12.45 5.54 -15.29
C ALA A 312 -11.03 5.99 -14.92
N ILE A 313 -10.79 6.17 -13.62
CA ILE A 313 -9.45 6.38 -13.07
C ILE A 313 -8.79 5.03 -12.86
N LEU A 314 -7.60 4.84 -13.42
CA LEU A 314 -6.85 3.61 -13.25
C LEU A 314 -6.10 3.64 -11.91
N PHE A 315 -6.33 2.67 -11.04
CA PHE A 315 -5.68 2.57 -9.74
C PHE A 315 -4.92 1.26 -9.62
N PHE A 316 -3.61 1.38 -9.42
CA PHE A 316 -2.68 0.28 -9.25
C PHE A 316 -2.23 0.24 -7.79
N ASP A 317 -2.74 -0.71 -7.01
CA ASP A 317 -2.26 -0.94 -5.63
C ASP A 317 -1.05 -1.89 -5.63
N GLU A 318 -0.15 -1.70 -4.67
CA GLU A 318 1.09 -2.51 -4.54
C GLU A 318 1.95 -2.56 -5.83
N CYS A 319 2.12 -1.40 -6.47
CA CYS A 319 2.79 -1.31 -7.76
C CYS A 319 4.29 -1.65 -7.74
N GLU A 320 4.92 -1.73 -6.57
CA GLU A 320 6.28 -2.25 -6.38
C GLU A 320 6.46 -3.66 -6.99
N THR A 321 5.38 -4.45 -7.06
CA THR A 321 5.40 -5.82 -7.57
C THR A 321 5.78 -5.89 -9.05
N PHE A 322 5.45 -4.86 -9.85
CA PHE A 322 5.91 -4.74 -11.23
C PHE A 322 7.44 -4.72 -11.35
N PHE A 323 8.13 -4.15 -10.35
CA PHE A 323 9.57 -3.90 -10.37
C PHE A 323 10.37 -4.98 -9.62
N ALA A 324 9.70 -5.80 -8.79
CA ALA A 324 10.35 -6.84 -7.99
C ALA A 324 10.73 -8.11 -8.78
N SER A 325 10.05 -8.38 -9.91
CA SER A 325 10.23 -9.63 -10.67
C SER A 325 11.54 -9.66 -11.46
N ARG A 326 12.53 -10.44 -10.98
CA ARG A 326 13.80 -10.67 -11.70
C ARG A 326 13.67 -11.55 -12.96
N MET A 327 12.55 -12.27 -13.14
CA MET A 327 12.35 -13.17 -14.29
C MET A 327 11.59 -12.55 -15.47
N ARG A 328 10.68 -11.59 -15.24
CA ARG A 328 9.85 -10.93 -16.29
C ARG A 328 9.89 -9.38 -16.26
N GLY A 329 10.53 -8.77 -15.27
CA GLY A 329 10.39 -7.34 -14.92
C GLY A 329 10.68 -6.35 -16.05
N ASN A 330 11.63 -6.61 -16.94
CA ASN A 330 11.96 -5.64 -17.99
C ASN A 330 10.87 -5.51 -19.07
N ASN A 331 10.17 -6.61 -19.40
CA ASN A 331 9.15 -6.56 -20.46
C ASN A 331 7.86 -5.89 -19.96
N LEU A 332 7.35 -6.28 -18.79
CA LEU A 332 6.15 -5.66 -18.23
C LEU A 332 6.36 -4.17 -17.92
N VAL A 333 7.53 -3.80 -17.41
CA VAL A 333 7.85 -2.38 -17.17
C VAL A 333 7.92 -1.60 -18.49
N SER A 334 8.53 -2.14 -19.54
CA SER A 334 8.57 -1.44 -20.84
C SER A 334 7.19 -1.28 -21.48
N ILE A 335 6.29 -2.26 -21.33
CA ILE A 335 4.89 -2.16 -21.74
C ILE A 335 4.17 -1.09 -20.92
N LEU A 336 4.31 -1.11 -19.58
CA LEU A 336 3.73 -0.10 -18.71
C LEU A 336 4.20 1.32 -19.08
N LEU A 337 5.50 1.51 -19.32
CA LEU A 337 6.06 2.80 -19.72
C LEU A 337 5.50 3.28 -21.07
N THR A 338 5.29 2.36 -22.01
CA THR A 338 4.69 2.65 -23.31
C THR A 338 3.24 3.11 -23.13
N GLU A 339 2.47 2.40 -22.31
CA GLU A 339 1.09 2.77 -21.99
C GLU A 339 1.02 4.09 -21.22
N MET A 340 1.97 4.38 -20.34
CA MET A 340 2.05 5.66 -19.63
C MET A 340 2.27 6.86 -20.57
N GLU A 341 2.97 6.67 -21.67
CA GLU A 341 3.18 7.73 -22.67
C GLU A 341 1.94 8.00 -23.51
N ARG A 342 1.16 6.95 -23.80
CA ARG A 342 -0.04 6.97 -24.64
C ARG A 342 -1.30 7.31 -23.88
N PHE A 343 -1.37 7.00 -22.59
CA PHE A 343 -2.53 7.25 -21.77
C PHE A 343 -2.68 8.73 -21.49
N ASP A 344 -3.87 9.22 -21.78
CA ASP A 344 -4.30 10.60 -21.61
C ASP A 344 -5.23 10.76 -20.40
N GLY A 345 -5.70 9.66 -19.80
CA GLY A 345 -6.53 9.65 -18.60
C GLY A 345 -5.80 9.98 -17.29
N VAL A 346 -6.39 9.56 -16.17
CA VAL A 346 -5.80 9.70 -14.83
C VAL A 346 -5.45 8.33 -14.30
N ALA A 347 -4.21 8.15 -13.88
CA ALA A 347 -3.73 6.91 -13.28
C ALA A 347 -3.00 7.20 -11.97
N ILE A 348 -3.28 6.37 -10.97
CA ILE A 348 -2.74 6.48 -9.63
C ILE A 348 -1.98 5.19 -9.32
N LEU A 349 -0.69 5.32 -9.02
CA LEU A 349 0.17 4.24 -8.57
C LEU A 349 0.32 4.33 -7.06
N ALA A 350 -0.02 3.28 -6.31
CA ALA A 350 0.18 3.20 -4.87
C ALA A 350 1.27 2.19 -4.52
N THR A 351 2.18 2.57 -3.63
CA THR A 351 3.28 1.71 -3.18
C THR A 351 3.63 1.90 -1.71
N ASN A 352 4.03 0.82 -1.05
CA ASN A 352 4.64 0.86 0.28
C ASN A 352 6.17 0.98 0.23
N LEU A 353 6.78 0.72 -0.94
CA LEU A 353 8.23 0.65 -1.16
C LEU A 353 8.65 1.63 -2.28
N PRO A 354 8.59 2.96 -2.05
CA PRO A 354 8.90 3.95 -3.09
C PRO A 354 10.31 3.81 -3.68
N GLN A 355 11.25 3.24 -2.94
CA GLN A 355 12.62 2.99 -3.39
C GLN A 355 12.74 1.87 -4.44
N TRP A 356 11.68 1.08 -4.67
CA TRP A 356 11.66 0.04 -5.70
C TRP A 356 11.09 0.52 -7.03
N ILE A 357 10.58 1.75 -7.08
CA ILE A 357 10.07 2.34 -8.31
C ILE A 357 11.25 2.72 -9.22
N ASP A 358 11.18 2.26 -10.47
CA ASP A 358 12.21 2.56 -11.47
C ASP A 358 12.27 4.07 -11.79
N GLU A 359 13.48 4.59 -12.05
CA GLU A 359 13.69 5.99 -12.37
C GLU A 359 12.95 6.43 -13.65
N SER A 360 12.77 5.52 -14.60
CA SER A 360 11.99 5.77 -15.82
C SER A 360 10.52 6.10 -15.52
N VAL A 361 9.93 5.46 -14.52
CA VAL A 361 8.55 5.77 -14.06
C VAL A 361 8.54 7.14 -13.40
N HIS A 362 9.55 7.45 -12.59
CA HIS A 362 9.66 8.75 -11.93
C HIS A 362 9.62 9.95 -12.87
N ARG A 363 10.10 9.81 -14.11
CA ARG A 363 10.10 10.86 -15.14
C ARG A 363 8.71 11.10 -15.76
N ARG A 364 7.78 10.17 -15.60
CA ARG A 364 6.41 10.22 -16.16
C ARG A 364 5.34 10.60 -15.13
N LEU A 365 5.73 10.78 -13.86
CA LEU A 365 4.83 11.17 -12.78
C LEU A 365 4.69 12.69 -12.73
N MET A 366 3.45 13.20 -12.75
CA MET A 366 3.17 14.62 -12.55
C MET A 366 3.20 15.02 -11.08
N LEU A 367 2.78 14.12 -10.19
CA LEU A 367 2.68 14.39 -8.76
C LEU A 367 3.12 13.19 -7.93
N LYS A 368 3.89 13.44 -6.87
CA LYS A 368 4.29 12.45 -5.88
C LYS A 368 3.81 12.90 -4.51
N ILE A 369 3.01 12.07 -3.85
CA ILE A 369 2.50 12.31 -2.50
C ILE A 369 3.07 11.25 -1.57
N HIS A 370 3.66 11.71 -0.46
CA HIS A 370 4.16 10.84 0.58
C HIS A 370 3.20 10.86 1.78
N PHE A 371 2.52 9.74 1.99
CA PHE A 371 1.65 9.50 3.14
C PHE A 371 2.51 9.07 4.31
N SER A 372 2.74 10.00 5.23
CA SER A 372 3.41 9.72 6.50
C SER A 372 2.43 9.14 7.52
N VAL A 373 2.97 8.54 8.58
CA VAL A 373 2.15 8.13 9.73
C VAL A 373 1.50 9.38 10.33
N PRO A 374 0.17 9.39 10.54
CA PRO A 374 -0.54 10.60 10.97
C PRO A 374 -0.03 11.11 12.31
N ASP A 375 0.07 12.43 12.46
CA ASP A 375 0.42 13.09 13.72
C ASP A 375 -0.71 13.03 14.77
N ILE A 376 -0.48 13.58 15.95
CA ILE A 376 -1.48 13.54 17.04
C ILE A 376 -2.79 14.22 16.62
N LYS A 377 -2.73 15.36 15.92
CA LYS A 377 -3.92 16.09 15.49
C LYS A 377 -4.64 15.34 14.37
N GLU A 378 -3.89 14.78 13.43
CA GLU A 378 -4.40 13.97 12.33
C GLU A 378 -5.05 12.69 12.86
N ARG A 379 -4.41 11.98 13.81
CA ARG A 379 -5.01 10.81 14.47
C ARG A 379 -6.28 11.18 15.24
N GLU A 380 -6.29 12.29 15.96
CA GLU A 380 -7.50 12.77 16.64
C GLU A 380 -8.64 13.00 15.65
N ALA A 381 -8.35 13.62 14.51
CA ALA A 381 -9.33 13.82 13.44
C ALA A 381 -9.82 12.48 12.86
N ILE A 382 -8.92 11.52 12.63
CA ILE A 382 -9.27 10.17 12.14
C ILE A 382 -10.19 9.45 13.12
N TRP A 383 -9.87 9.46 14.43
CA TRP A 383 -10.73 8.86 15.45
C TRP A 383 -12.13 9.48 15.44
N ARG A 384 -12.23 10.81 15.37
CA ARG A 384 -13.52 11.51 15.32
C ARG A 384 -14.32 11.17 14.05
N LEU A 385 -13.65 11.05 12.91
CA LEU A 385 -14.31 10.73 11.63
C LEU A 385 -14.82 9.29 11.56
N LEU A 386 -14.12 8.35 12.19
CA LEU A 386 -14.49 6.94 12.15
C LEU A 386 -15.62 6.55 13.10
N ILE A 387 -15.97 7.41 14.07
CA ILE A 387 -17.13 7.22 14.93
C ILE A 387 -18.33 7.97 14.33
N PRO A 388 -19.34 7.28 13.79
CA PRO A 388 -20.48 7.93 13.15
C PRO A 388 -21.34 8.67 14.18
N SER A 389 -21.97 9.77 13.77
CA SER A 389 -22.83 10.60 14.64
C SER A 389 -24.05 9.85 15.22
N LYS A 390 -24.45 8.75 14.57
CA LYS A 390 -25.52 7.86 15.05
C LYS A 390 -25.05 6.85 16.11
N ALA A 391 -23.74 6.67 16.30
CA ALA A 391 -23.24 5.74 17.29
C ALA A 391 -23.62 6.21 18.70
N PRO A 392 -24.29 5.38 19.51
CA PRO A 392 -24.58 5.74 20.90
C PRO A 392 -23.26 5.79 21.68
N ILE A 393 -22.98 6.94 22.29
CA ILE A 393 -21.78 7.16 23.11
C ILE A 393 -22.25 7.44 24.53
N LYS A 394 -21.67 6.74 25.50
CA LYS A 394 -21.92 6.95 26.93
C LYS A 394 -20.71 7.64 27.54
N GLY A 395 -20.93 8.83 28.10
CA GLY A 395 -19.87 9.68 28.63
C GLY A 395 -19.12 10.48 27.55
N THR A 396 -17.88 10.89 27.87
CA THR A 396 -17.03 11.68 26.97
C THR A 396 -15.84 10.86 26.49
N ILE A 397 -15.64 10.79 25.16
CA ILE A 397 -14.46 10.15 24.57
C ILE A 397 -13.34 11.17 24.46
N ASN A 398 -12.20 10.89 25.10
CA ASN A 398 -11.00 11.70 24.97
C ASN A 398 -10.16 11.28 23.74
N TYR A 399 -10.49 11.84 22.57
CA TYR A 399 -9.79 11.54 21.32
C TYR A 399 -8.32 11.98 21.33
N HIS A 400 -8.01 13.09 21.99
CA HIS A 400 -6.65 13.61 22.08
C HIS A 400 -5.75 12.63 22.86
N GLU A 401 -6.26 12.06 23.94
CA GLU A 401 -5.53 11.04 24.70
C GLU A 401 -5.31 9.76 23.88
N LEU A 402 -6.33 9.24 23.20
CA LEU A 402 -6.18 8.08 22.31
C LEU A 402 -5.13 8.35 21.22
N ALA A 403 -5.17 9.54 20.61
CA ALA A 403 -4.23 9.94 19.58
C ALA A 403 -2.81 10.13 20.12
N GLN A 404 -2.65 10.59 21.37
CA GLN A 404 -1.35 10.79 22.00
C GLN A 404 -0.72 9.47 22.44
N ARG A 405 -1.50 8.55 23.03
CA ARG A 405 -1.03 7.28 23.58
C ARG A 405 -0.79 6.22 22.51
N PHE A 406 -1.60 6.21 21.45
CA PHE A 406 -1.56 5.16 20.42
C PHE A 406 -1.12 5.72 19.07
N GLU A 407 0.12 5.40 18.66
CA GLU A 407 0.68 5.75 17.34
C GLU A 407 0.18 4.81 16.23
N LEU A 408 -1.13 4.86 15.95
CA LEU A 408 -1.80 4.02 14.94
C LEU A 408 -1.99 4.73 13.60
N THR A 409 -1.91 3.99 12.49
CA THR A 409 -2.34 4.48 11.17
C THR A 409 -3.87 4.42 11.04
N GLY A 410 -4.44 5.10 10.05
CA GLY A 410 -5.91 5.15 9.89
C GLY A 410 -6.57 3.77 9.72
N GLY A 411 -5.89 2.83 9.06
CA GLY A 411 -6.33 1.44 8.95
C GLY A 411 -6.40 0.73 10.30
N TYR A 412 -5.38 0.90 11.14
CA TYR A 412 -5.41 0.35 12.50
C TYR A 412 -6.43 1.04 13.40
N ILE A 413 -6.61 2.37 13.27
CA ILE A 413 -7.65 3.08 14.02
C ILE A 413 -9.04 2.54 13.64
N LYS A 414 -9.31 2.31 12.34
CA LYS A 414 -10.55 1.68 11.88
C LYS A 414 -10.77 0.32 12.55
N ASN A 415 -9.76 -0.54 12.56
CA ASN A 415 -9.86 -1.86 13.20
C ASN A 415 -10.03 -1.76 14.72
N ALA A 416 -9.39 -0.78 15.38
CA ALA A 416 -9.56 -0.51 16.80
C ALA A 416 -11.00 -0.07 17.13
N VAL A 417 -11.62 0.79 16.31
CA VAL A 417 -13.04 1.19 16.46
C VAL A 417 -13.97 -0.01 16.29
N LEU A 418 -13.73 -0.86 15.29
CA LEU A 418 -14.53 -2.06 15.06
C LEU A 418 -14.39 -3.07 16.22
N TYR A 419 -13.18 -3.22 16.75
CA TYR A 419 -12.96 -4.05 17.94
C TYR A 419 -13.66 -3.47 19.17
N ALA A 420 -13.59 -2.15 19.38
CA ALA A 420 -14.29 -1.48 20.47
C ALA A 420 -15.81 -1.71 20.42
N LEU A 421 -16.39 -1.73 19.21
CA LEU A 421 -17.79 -2.10 19.01
C LEU A 421 -18.06 -3.56 19.40
N SER A 422 -17.20 -4.49 18.96
CA SER A 422 -17.32 -5.90 19.34
C SER A 422 -17.23 -6.11 20.85
N GLU A 423 -16.32 -5.40 21.53
CA GLU A 423 -16.15 -5.46 22.97
C GLU A 423 -17.38 -4.92 23.71
N CYS A 424 -17.91 -3.78 23.25
CA CYS A 424 -19.15 -3.21 23.79
C CYS A 424 -20.32 -4.19 23.70
N ILE A 425 -20.46 -4.89 22.56
CA ILE A 425 -21.50 -5.92 22.37
C ILE A 425 -21.26 -7.11 23.31
N HIS A 426 -20.01 -7.54 23.47
CA HIS A 426 -19.65 -8.66 24.35
C HIS A 426 -19.99 -8.37 25.81
N GLU A 427 -19.76 -7.14 26.29
CA GLU A 427 -20.13 -6.69 27.63
C GLU A 427 -21.64 -6.47 27.81
N GLY A 428 -22.45 -6.65 26.76
CA GLY A 428 -23.89 -6.38 26.77
C GLY A 428 -24.25 -4.89 26.79
N GLY A 429 -23.28 -4.01 26.47
CA GLY A 429 -23.43 -2.56 26.44
C GLY A 429 -24.17 -2.09 25.19
N SER A 430 -25.05 -1.08 25.36
CA SER A 430 -25.79 -0.45 24.26
C SER A 430 -25.13 0.84 23.73
N ALA A 431 -24.00 1.26 24.31
CA ALA A 431 -23.31 2.50 23.96
C ALA A 431 -21.79 2.37 24.15
N LEU A 432 -21.03 2.95 23.22
CA LEU A 432 -19.57 3.01 23.27
C LEU A 432 -19.09 3.93 24.40
N GLU A 433 -18.05 3.50 25.11
CA GLU A 433 -17.38 4.23 26.18
C GLU A 433 -15.89 4.37 25.82
N HIS A 434 -15.17 5.26 26.51
CA HIS A 434 -13.76 5.52 26.24
C HIS A 434 -12.89 4.25 26.37
N HIS A 435 -13.13 3.45 27.41
CA HIS A 435 -12.33 2.25 27.70
C HIS A 435 -12.45 1.17 26.60
N HIS A 436 -13.59 1.07 25.90
CA HIS A 436 -13.73 0.17 24.75
C HIS A 436 -12.76 0.55 23.62
N LEU A 437 -12.60 1.85 23.34
CA LEU A 437 -11.68 2.36 22.32
C LEU A 437 -10.22 2.17 22.73
N GLU A 438 -9.90 2.32 24.02
CA GLU A 438 -8.58 2.01 24.56
C GLU A 438 -8.23 0.53 24.39
N LYS A 439 -9.15 -0.38 24.77
CA LYS A 439 -8.99 -1.83 24.57
C LYS A 439 -8.80 -2.16 23.08
N GLY A 440 -9.58 -1.54 22.21
CA GLY A 440 -9.42 -1.69 20.75
C GLY A 440 -8.06 -1.24 20.26
N ALA A 441 -7.58 -0.08 20.71
CA ALA A 441 -6.27 0.43 20.33
C ALA A 441 -5.13 -0.46 20.86
N GLN A 442 -5.24 -0.92 22.10
CA GLN A 442 -4.30 -1.88 22.70
C GLN A 442 -4.27 -3.19 21.92
N ASN A 443 -5.42 -3.74 21.54
CA ASN A 443 -5.50 -4.98 20.77
C ASN A 443 -4.87 -4.87 19.38
N GLN A 444 -4.96 -3.70 18.72
CA GLN A 444 -4.29 -3.48 17.42
C GLN A 444 -2.76 -3.39 17.55
N ILE A 445 -2.28 -2.83 18.66
CA ILE A 445 -0.87 -2.93 19.07
C ILE A 445 -0.56 -4.42 19.22
N SER A 446 -1.20 -5.13 20.15
CA SER A 446 -0.91 -6.54 20.45
C SER A 446 -0.89 -7.48 19.25
N ASN A 447 -1.89 -7.40 18.36
CA ASN A 447 -1.99 -8.29 17.18
C ASN A 447 -0.99 -7.95 16.06
N SER A 448 -0.45 -6.72 16.02
CA SER A 448 0.65 -6.39 15.10
C SER A 448 1.97 -7.04 15.51
N PHE A 449 2.03 -7.66 16.70
CA PHE A 449 3.26 -8.18 17.31
C PHE A 449 3.22 -9.70 17.53
N GLN A 450 3.28 -10.48 16.45
CA GLN A 450 3.62 -11.90 16.56
C GLN A 450 5.14 -12.11 16.56
N GLY A 451 5.67 -12.49 17.72
CA GLY A 451 7.00 -13.10 17.87
C GLY A 451 7.37 -13.24 19.34
N LYS A 452 8.05 -14.35 19.70
CA LYS A 452 8.32 -14.76 21.09
C LYS A 452 9.06 -13.70 21.94
N ASP A 453 9.74 -12.76 21.28
CA ASP A 453 10.64 -11.79 21.92
C ASP A 453 9.99 -10.40 22.09
N VAL A 454 8.69 -10.24 21.74
CA VAL A 454 7.95 -8.99 21.96
C VAL A 454 7.15 -9.09 23.25
N ILE A 455 7.49 -8.23 24.20
CA ILE A 455 6.82 -8.09 25.49
C ILE A 455 5.94 -6.84 25.47
N LEU A 456 4.66 -7.02 25.78
CA LEU A 456 3.78 -5.93 26.15
C LEU A 456 3.85 -5.79 27.67
N ALA A 457 4.48 -4.72 28.14
CA ALA A 457 4.57 -4.47 29.57
C ALA A 457 3.16 -4.25 30.16
N THR A 458 2.95 -4.70 31.39
CA THR A 458 1.66 -4.63 32.09
C THR A 458 1.70 -3.75 33.35
N HIS A 459 2.88 -3.24 33.71
CA HIS A 459 3.08 -2.43 34.91
C HIS A 459 3.66 -1.06 34.60
N SER A 460 3.13 -0.06 35.29
CA SER A 460 3.58 1.34 35.25
C SER A 460 4.86 1.56 36.06
N LEU A 461 5.52 2.68 35.81
CA LEU A 461 6.72 3.10 36.55
C LEU A 461 6.43 3.39 38.03
N GLU A 462 5.18 3.72 38.37
CA GLU A 462 4.77 3.93 39.76
C GLU A 462 4.90 2.69 40.64
N LYS A 463 4.73 1.49 40.06
CA LYS A 463 4.90 0.22 40.76
C LYS A 463 6.38 -0.13 40.98
N VAL A 464 7.31 0.51 40.27
CA VAL A 464 8.75 0.25 40.37
C VAL A 464 9.36 1.09 41.49
N ILE A 465 9.90 0.40 42.51
CA ILE A 465 10.58 1.05 43.63
C ILE A 465 12.01 1.38 43.22
N LEU A 466 12.26 2.65 42.89
CA LEU A 466 13.57 3.15 42.48
C LEU A 466 14.14 4.20 43.43
N PRO A 467 15.48 4.23 43.63
CA PRO A 467 16.13 5.36 44.28
C PRO A 467 15.85 6.67 43.59
N ARG A 468 15.69 7.75 44.36
CA ARG A 468 15.34 9.08 43.83
C ARG A 468 16.22 9.53 42.67
N ARG A 469 17.54 9.28 42.76
CA ARG A 469 18.50 9.63 41.69
C ARG A 469 18.28 8.83 40.40
N THR A 470 17.93 7.56 40.53
CA THR A 470 17.64 6.67 39.40
C THR A 470 16.31 7.06 38.75
N LYS A 471 15.27 7.30 39.57
CA LYS A 471 13.94 7.73 39.11
C LYS A 471 14.01 9.01 38.26
N ILE A 472 14.70 10.05 38.75
CA ILE A 472 14.87 11.31 37.99
C ILE A 472 15.46 11.07 36.60
N LYS A 473 16.44 10.18 36.47
CA LYS A 473 17.07 9.88 35.17
C LYS A 473 16.16 9.07 34.25
N VAL A 474 15.36 8.17 34.80
CA VAL A 474 14.33 7.43 34.03
C VAL A 474 13.28 8.41 33.51
N ASP A 475 12.79 9.31 34.37
CA ASP A 475 11.82 10.35 33.99
C ASP A 475 12.38 11.26 32.89
N GLN A 476 13.67 11.65 32.99
CA GLN A 476 14.35 12.43 31.95
C GLN A 476 14.40 11.69 30.61
N LEU A 477 14.68 10.38 30.62
CA LEU A 477 14.69 9.56 29.40
C LEU A 477 13.29 9.51 28.78
N ILE A 478 12.25 9.24 29.57
CA ILE A 478 10.86 9.17 29.11
C ILE A 478 10.43 10.52 28.49
N HIS A 479 10.70 11.63 29.19
CA HIS A 479 10.38 12.97 28.67
C HIS A 479 11.12 13.28 27.37
N ALA A 480 12.38 12.87 27.24
CA ALA A 480 13.13 13.06 26.01
C ALA A 480 12.51 12.31 24.83
N VAL A 481 12.01 11.08 25.05
CA VAL A 481 11.31 10.30 24.02
C VAL A 481 10.00 10.99 23.62
N GLN A 482 9.19 11.41 24.60
CA GLN A 482 7.91 12.07 24.35
C GLN A 482 8.06 13.42 23.62
N LYS A 483 9.14 14.17 23.91
CA LYS A 483 9.43 15.46 23.28
C LYS A 483 10.33 15.38 22.05
N ARG A 484 10.76 14.17 21.66
CA ARG A 484 11.66 13.93 20.52
C ARG A 484 11.20 14.64 19.25
N ARG A 485 9.92 14.48 18.89
CA ARG A 485 9.34 15.10 17.69
C ARG A 485 9.35 16.63 17.75
N GLN A 486 9.09 17.21 18.92
CA GLN A 486 9.12 18.66 19.11
C GLN A 486 10.55 19.21 18.93
N VAL A 487 11.55 18.54 19.49
CA VAL A 487 12.95 18.99 19.42
C VAL A 487 13.54 18.79 18.03
N TYR A 488 13.36 17.61 17.42
CA TYR A 488 13.98 17.32 16.13
C TYR A 488 13.21 17.93 14.95
N GLU A 489 11.90 17.74 14.86
CA GLU A 489 11.13 18.20 13.69
C GLU A 489 10.69 19.66 13.84
N LYS A 490 10.07 20.05 14.97
CA LYS A 490 9.52 21.41 15.11
C LYS A 490 10.57 22.48 15.34
N TRP A 491 11.64 22.18 16.08
CA TRP A 491 12.76 23.11 16.27
C TRP A 491 13.83 22.97 15.18
N GLY A 492 13.69 22.01 14.26
CA GLY A 492 14.58 21.82 13.10
C GLY A 492 15.98 21.33 13.45
N LEU A 493 16.17 20.74 14.63
CA LEU A 493 17.48 20.23 15.06
C LEU A 493 17.95 19.05 14.20
N ASP A 494 17.01 18.37 13.52
CA ASP A 494 17.28 17.28 12.60
C ASP A 494 18.02 17.70 11.32
N GLN A 495 17.95 18.97 10.94
CA GLN A 495 18.65 19.53 9.76
C GLN A 495 20.17 19.64 9.97
N HIS A 496 20.62 19.64 11.23
CA HIS A 496 22.02 19.77 11.61
C HIS A 496 22.63 18.47 12.14
N LEU A 497 21.86 17.38 12.20
CA LEU A 497 22.28 16.09 12.74
C LEU A 497 22.19 14.99 11.69
N SER A 498 23.36 14.55 11.20
CA SER A 498 23.47 13.48 10.20
C SER A 498 23.20 12.07 10.78
N TYR A 499 23.23 11.91 12.10
CA TYR A 499 23.03 10.64 12.82
C TYR A 499 22.66 10.90 14.30
N GLY A 500 22.22 9.87 15.03
CA GLY A 500 21.99 9.93 16.49
C GLY A 500 20.64 10.52 16.91
N LYS A 501 19.60 10.41 16.05
CA LYS A 501 18.25 10.91 16.35
C LYS A 501 17.47 10.01 17.33
N GLY A 502 17.91 8.77 17.51
CA GLY A 502 17.37 7.84 18.50
C GLY A 502 17.78 8.19 19.94
N ILE A 503 17.12 7.56 20.90
CA ILE A 503 17.42 7.71 22.33
C ILE A 503 17.96 6.40 22.86
N VAL A 504 19.19 6.44 23.36
CA VAL A 504 19.96 5.32 23.87
C VAL A 504 20.19 5.49 25.37
N GLY A 505 19.64 4.57 26.15
CA GLY A 505 19.81 4.46 27.59
C GLY A 505 20.67 3.27 27.98
N LEU A 506 21.55 3.45 28.97
CA LEU A 506 22.32 2.38 29.60
C LEU A 506 21.88 2.22 31.05
N LEU A 507 21.21 1.12 31.35
CA LEU A 507 20.85 0.67 32.69
C LEU A 507 22.02 -0.14 33.25
N HIS A 508 22.72 0.39 34.26
CA HIS A 508 23.92 -0.28 34.77
C HIS A 508 23.91 -0.42 36.28
N GLY A 509 24.35 -1.57 36.78
CA GLY A 509 24.41 -1.83 38.22
C GLY A 509 24.46 -3.33 38.53
N PRO A 510 24.53 -3.72 39.81
CA PRO A 510 24.57 -5.12 40.24
C PRO A 510 23.43 -5.96 39.66
N PRO A 511 23.57 -7.29 39.57
CA PRO A 511 22.45 -8.16 39.19
C PRO A 511 21.30 -8.06 40.20
N GLY A 512 20.06 -8.30 39.75
CA GLY A 512 18.89 -8.40 40.65
C GLY A 512 18.30 -7.10 41.19
N VAL A 513 18.81 -5.93 40.79
CA VAL A 513 18.34 -4.60 41.23
C VAL A 513 17.19 -4.00 40.41
N GLY A 514 16.57 -4.79 39.52
CA GLY A 514 15.37 -4.36 38.76
C GLY A 514 15.64 -3.62 37.44
N LYS A 515 16.79 -3.84 36.78
CA LYS A 515 17.10 -3.23 35.46
C LYS A 515 16.07 -3.62 34.39
N THR A 516 15.85 -4.91 34.17
CA THR A 516 14.88 -5.46 33.21
C THR A 516 13.45 -5.02 33.56
N TYR A 517 13.08 -5.11 34.83
CA TYR A 517 11.77 -4.67 35.31
C TYR A 517 11.49 -3.17 35.10
N THR A 518 12.54 -2.34 35.19
CA THR A 518 12.45 -0.90 34.89
C THR A 518 12.36 -0.65 33.39
N ALA A 519 13.04 -1.44 32.55
CA ALA A 519 12.94 -1.33 31.09
C ALA A 519 11.51 -1.64 30.60
N GLU A 520 10.87 -2.66 31.17
CA GLU A 520 9.45 -2.96 30.96
C GLU A 520 8.55 -1.81 31.39
N ALA A 521 8.80 -1.22 32.57
CA ALA A 521 8.02 -0.06 33.00
C ALA A 521 8.20 1.16 32.08
N ILE A 522 9.42 1.38 31.55
CA ILE A 522 9.67 2.43 30.55
C ILE A 522 8.87 2.17 29.28
N SER A 523 8.82 0.92 28.78
CA SER A 523 8.05 0.60 27.58
C SER A 523 6.54 0.81 27.80
N PHE A 524 6.04 0.47 29.00
CA PHE A 524 4.67 0.77 29.41
C PHE A 524 4.35 2.27 29.39
N GLU A 525 5.18 3.10 30.05
CA GLU A 525 4.99 4.56 30.08
C GLU A 525 5.08 5.19 28.68
N LEU A 526 5.87 4.60 27.80
CA LEU A 526 5.97 5.02 26.40
C LEU A 526 4.84 4.48 25.52
N SER A 527 3.98 3.59 26.04
CA SER A 527 2.94 2.88 25.29
C SER A 527 3.49 2.17 24.04
N ARG A 528 4.70 1.63 24.16
CA ARG A 528 5.41 0.93 23.08
C ARG A 528 5.67 -0.52 23.48
N PRO A 529 5.55 -1.47 22.54
CA PRO A 529 6.02 -2.83 22.80
C PRO A 529 7.53 -2.81 23.11
N MET A 530 8.00 -3.78 23.87
CA MET A 530 9.43 -3.98 24.11
C MET A 530 9.90 -5.21 23.34
N ILE A 531 10.99 -5.09 22.59
CA ILE A 531 11.68 -6.26 22.02
C ILE A 531 12.85 -6.57 22.94
N THR A 532 12.85 -7.74 23.56
CA THR A 532 13.97 -8.21 24.37
C THR A 532 14.91 -9.04 23.55
N VAL A 533 16.21 -8.78 23.70
CA VAL A 533 17.25 -9.53 23.00
C VAL A 533 18.32 -9.94 23.98
N SER A 534 18.59 -11.24 24.06
CA SER A 534 19.76 -11.74 24.76
C SER A 534 20.94 -11.86 23.80
N PRO A 535 22.17 -11.46 24.17
CA PRO A 535 23.35 -11.69 23.34
C PRO A 535 23.57 -13.16 22.99
N SER A 536 23.11 -14.07 23.83
CA SER A 536 23.14 -15.52 23.58
C SER A 536 22.28 -15.94 22.38
N GLU A 537 21.23 -15.18 22.06
CA GLU A 537 20.36 -15.42 20.89
C GLU A 537 21.00 -14.91 19.60
N ILE A 538 21.84 -13.87 19.69
CA ILE A 538 22.57 -13.30 18.54
C ILE A 538 23.80 -14.16 18.20
N LEU A 539 24.48 -14.72 19.19
CA LEU A 539 25.73 -15.46 19.03
C LEU A 539 25.47 -16.93 18.61
N SER A 540 25.02 -17.17 17.38
CA SER A 540 25.03 -18.51 16.76
C SER A 540 26.45 -18.92 16.35
N LYS A 541 26.69 -20.22 16.15
CA LYS A 541 28.02 -20.81 15.87
C LYS A 541 28.62 -20.44 14.49
N TRP A 542 27.89 -19.69 13.65
CA TRP A 542 28.27 -19.42 12.26
C TRP A 542 28.43 -17.91 11.99
N VAL A 543 29.60 -17.53 11.46
CA VAL A 543 29.95 -16.15 11.10
C VAL A 543 29.03 -15.67 9.96
N GLY A 544 28.29 -14.57 10.19
CA GLY A 544 27.41 -13.91 9.21
C GLY A 544 25.91 -13.98 9.52
N GLU A 545 25.42 -15.04 10.16
CA GLU A 545 24.02 -15.12 10.61
C GLU A 545 23.75 -14.11 11.75
N SER A 546 24.68 -13.98 12.70
CA SER A 546 24.58 -13.03 13.82
C SER A 546 24.41 -11.57 13.37
N GLU A 547 25.11 -11.14 12.32
CA GLU A 547 25.02 -9.76 11.80
C GLU A 547 23.67 -9.50 11.10
N LYS A 548 23.18 -10.53 10.39
CA LYS A 548 21.87 -10.51 9.74
C LYS A 548 20.76 -10.44 10.79
N THR A 549 20.81 -11.30 11.81
CA THR A 549 19.86 -11.31 12.93
C THR A 549 19.84 -9.98 13.67
N LEU A 550 21.00 -9.40 13.98
CA LEU A 550 21.07 -8.07 14.60
C LEU A 550 20.43 -6.99 13.72
N THR A 551 20.67 -7.04 12.40
CA THR A 551 20.04 -6.12 11.44
C THR A 551 18.51 -6.28 11.41
N GLU A 552 18.03 -7.51 11.33
CA GLU A 552 16.60 -7.85 11.33
C GLU A 552 15.91 -7.39 12.62
N ILE A 553 16.56 -7.55 13.78
CA ILE A 553 16.07 -7.08 15.08
C ILE A 553 15.90 -5.57 15.10
N PHE A 554 16.90 -4.81 14.64
CA PHE A 554 16.82 -3.34 14.61
C PHE A 554 15.77 -2.83 13.62
N GLU A 555 15.65 -3.47 12.45
CA GLU A 555 14.61 -3.15 11.47
C GLU A 555 13.22 -3.47 12.00
N ARG A 556 13.07 -4.61 12.68
CA ARG A 556 11.83 -4.99 13.36
C ARG A 556 11.49 -3.99 14.46
N ALA A 557 12.44 -3.63 15.33
CA ALA A 557 12.23 -2.61 16.35
C ALA A 557 11.78 -1.27 15.74
N GLN A 558 12.36 -0.88 14.60
CA GLN A 558 11.97 0.34 13.88
C GLN A 558 10.57 0.25 13.27
N LYS A 559 10.23 -0.85 12.59
CA LYS A 559 8.90 -1.09 12.00
C LYS A 559 7.80 -1.09 13.06
N LEU A 560 8.09 -1.69 14.22
CA LEU A 560 7.16 -1.83 15.34
C LEU A 560 7.17 -0.61 16.28
N ASN A 561 8.05 0.37 16.04
CA ASN A 561 8.33 1.50 16.93
C ASN A 561 8.54 1.05 18.40
N ALA A 562 9.17 -0.11 18.56
CA ALA A 562 9.36 -0.78 19.84
C ALA A 562 10.53 -0.18 20.63
N VAL A 563 10.49 -0.35 21.96
CA VAL A 563 11.67 -0.19 22.80
C VAL A 563 12.55 -1.43 22.62
N LEU A 564 13.73 -1.27 22.03
CA LEU A 564 14.69 -2.36 21.90
C LEU A 564 15.49 -2.49 23.21
N PHE A 565 15.26 -3.57 23.95
CA PHE A 565 15.97 -3.88 25.18
C PHE A 565 17.00 -4.99 24.92
N ILE A 566 18.29 -4.66 25.06
CA ILE A 566 19.39 -5.62 24.99
C ILE A 566 19.85 -5.89 26.42
N ASP A 567 19.51 -7.06 26.95
CA ASP A 567 19.95 -7.47 28.28
C ASP A 567 21.38 -8.02 28.22
N GLU A 568 22.09 -8.04 29.35
CA GLU A 568 23.46 -8.59 29.46
C GLU A 568 24.43 -8.10 28.36
N ALA A 569 24.31 -6.84 27.95
CA ALA A 569 25.01 -6.31 26.79
C ALA A 569 26.55 -6.44 26.90
N ASP A 570 27.09 -6.72 28.10
CA ASP A 570 28.49 -7.00 28.45
C ASP A 570 29.32 -7.66 27.33
N SER A 571 28.77 -8.66 26.63
CA SER A 571 29.45 -9.35 25.50
C SER A 571 29.76 -8.46 24.30
N PHE A 572 28.95 -7.41 24.08
CA PHE A 572 29.17 -6.36 23.08
C PHE A 572 29.92 -5.14 23.64
N LEU A 573 30.04 -5.04 24.98
CA LEU A 573 30.58 -3.87 25.68
C LEU A 573 32.05 -3.99 26.09
N THR A 574 32.58 -5.21 26.13
CA THR A 574 33.90 -5.51 26.69
C THR A 574 35.04 -4.89 25.85
N ALA A 575 36.05 -4.33 26.53
CA ALA A 575 37.20 -3.69 25.89
C ALA A 575 37.96 -4.60 24.90
N ARG A 576 38.34 -4.01 23.76
CA ARG A 576 38.77 -4.64 22.49
C ARG A 576 40.09 -5.43 22.54
N GLU A 577 40.70 -5.63 23.69
CA GLU A 577 42.07 -6.15 23.83
C GLU A 577 42.16 -7.68 23.93
N ARG A 578 41.04 -8.40 24.09
CA ARG A 578 41.02 -9.89 24.26
C ARG A 578 39.84 -10.60 23.59
N ILE A 579 39.41 -10.13 22.42
CA ILE A 579 38.16 -10.59 21.78
C ILE A 579 38.43 -11.15 20.36
N PRO A 580 37.80 -12.27 19.95
CA PRO A 580 37.88 -12.79 18.58
C PRO A 580 37.36 -11.79 17.53
N ASN A 581 37.97 -11.76 16.33
CA ASN A 581 37.63 -10.82 15.24
C ASN A 581 36.12 -10.73 14.91
N HIS A 582 35.37 -11.83 15.04
CA HIS A 582 33.93 -11.87 14.79
C HIS A 582 33.12 -10.98 15.77
N GLN A 583 33.47 -10.97 17.05
CA GLN A 583 32.78 -10.14 18.05
C GLN A 583 33.10 -8.64 17.87
N ILE A 584 34.27 -8.32 17.31
CA ILE A 584 34.64 -6.94 16.95
C ILE A 584 33.74 -6.42 15.82
N SER A 585 33.47 -7.25 14.79
CA SER A 585 32.56 -6.90 13.69
C SER A 585 31.14 -6.63 14.19
N LEU A 586 30.59 -7.52 15.02
CA LEU A 586 29.28 -7.37 15.64
C LEU A 586 29.17 -6.12 16.52
N SER A 587 30.21 -5.80 17.30
CA SER A 587 30.24 -4.60 18.14
C SER A 587 30.25 -3.31 17.30
N ASN A 588 31.00 -3.31 16.19
CA ASN A 588 31.00 -2.18 15.24
C ASN A 588 29.65 -2.03 14.53
N LEU A 589 29.01 -3.16 14.17
CA LEU A 589 27.67 -3.16 13.59
C LEU A 589 26.65 -2.60 14.59
N LEU A 590 26.70 -3.03 15.85
CA LEU A 590 25.83 -2.50 16.91
C LEU A 590 26.00 -0.99 17.06
N LEU A 591 27.23 -0.48 17.08
CA LEU A 591 27.51 0.95 17.12
C LEU A 591 26.89 1.70 15.94
N SER A 592 27.10 1.18 14.72
CA SER A 592 26.51 1.74 13.49
C SER A 592 24.97 1.74 13.54
N LYS A 593 24.36 0.67 14.06
CA LYS A 593 22.91 0.56 14.22
C LYS A 593 22.39 1.53 15.27
N LEU A 594 23.06 1.72 16.40
CA LEU A 594 22.69 2.71 17.41
C LEU A 594 22.74 4.15 16.88
N GLU A 595 23.68 4.48 15.99
CA GLU A 595 23.78 5.80 15.37
C GLU A 595 22.68 6.06 14.34
N ARG A 596 22.19 5.00 13.65
CA ARG A 596 21.18 5.10 12.59
C ARG A 596 19.75 4.83 13.05
N HIS A 597 19.58 4.20 14.21
CA HIS A 597 18.26 3.83 14.70
C HIS A 597 17.57 5.05 15.31
N ASP A 598 16.39 5.38 14.78
CA ASP A 598 15.59 6.52 15.23
C ASP A 598 14.70 6.19 16.46
N GLY A 599 14.64 4.94 16.91
CA GLY A 599 13.81 4.51 18.03
C GLY A 599 14.49 4.64 19.40
N VAL A 600 13.96 3.88 20.37
CA VAL A 600 14.46 3.84 21.75
C VAL A 600 15.23 2.54 21.96
N VAL A 601 16.49 2.65 22.38
CA VAL A 601 17.32 1.49 22.72
C VAL A 601 17.74 1.56 24.18
N LEU A 602 17.46 0.49 24.92
CA LEU A 602 17.85 0.32 26.31
C LEU A 602 18.85 -0.83 26.41
N LEU A 603 20.03 -0.55 26.94
CA LEU A 603 21.08 -1.53 27.16
C LEU A 603 21.19 -1.81 28.66
N ALA A 604 21.23 -3.08 29.08
CA ALA A 604 21.51 -3.44 30.47
C ALA A 604 22.89 -4.09 30.63
N THR A 605 23.63 -3.67 31.65
CA THR A 605 24.99 -4.19 31.94
C THR A 605 25.24 -4.34 33.43
N ASN A 606 25.95 -5.39 33.81
CA ASN A 606 26.48 -5.55 35.16
C ASN A 606 27.91 -4.97 35.29
N ARG A 607 28.60 -4.74 34.17
CA ARG A 607 30.03 -4.42 34.11
C ARG A 607 30.32 -3.07 33.46
N VAL A 608 29.75 -2.00 33.99
CA VAL A 608 29.94 -0.63 33.45
C VAL A 608 31.40 -0.18 33.36
N LYS A 609 32.30 -0.73 34.20
CA LYS A 609 33.73 -0.41 34.18
C LYS A 609 34.45 -0.94 32.94
N GLU A 610 33.91 -1.96 32.29
CA GLU A 610 34.48 -2.61 31.11
C GLU A 610 33.97 -1.97 29.80
N LEU A 611 33.10 -0.96 29.90
CA LEU A 611 32.45 -0.28 28.78
C LEU A 611 33.46 0.45 27.87
N ASP A 612 33.47 0.11 26.58
CA ASP A 612 34.26 0.82 25.57
C ASP A 612 33.92 2.32 25.50
N SER A 613 34.96 3.14 25.39
CA SER A 613 34.90 4.58 25.18
C SER A 613 34.07 4.96 23.95
N ALA A 614 34.08 4.13 22.89
CA ALA A 614 33.29 4.40 21.70
C ALA A 614 31.79 4.35 22.03
N LEU A 615 31.30 3.27 22.62
CA LEU A 615 29.88 3.17 22.95
C LEU A 615 29.45 4.19 24.01
N SER A 616 30.31 4.45 24.99
CA SER A 616 30.09 5.44 26.04
C SER A 616 29.75 6.85 25.51
N ARG A 617 30.21 7.22 24.31
CA ARG A 617 29.90 8.48 23.62
C ARG A 617 28.53 8.49 22.92
N ARG A 618 27.99 7.32 22.55
CA ARG A 618 26.71 7.18 21.83
C ARG A 618 25.51 6.99 22.75
N ILE A 619 25.77 6.68 24.02
CA ILE A 619 24.74 6.58 25.06
C ILE A 619 24.47 7.97 25.65
N GLN A 620 23.26 8.49 25.46
CA GLN A 620 22.86 9.78 26.02
C GLN A 620 22.52 9.68 27.51
N TYR A 621 21.86 8.60 27.93
CA TYR A 621 21.37 8.45 29.30
C TYR A 621 22.05 7.28 30.02
N LYS A 622 22.90 7.56 31.01
CA LYS A 622 23.52 6.53 31.87
C LYS A 622 22.80 6.48 33.21
N ILE A 623 22.06 5.40 33.44
CA ILE A 623 21.13 5.22 34.56
C ILE A 623 21.76 4.23 35.56
N PRO A 624 22.29 4.71 36.70
CA PRO A 624 22.90 3.85 37.70
C PRO A 624 21.82 3.19 38.56
N PHE A 625 21.96 1.90 38.75
CA PHE A 625 21.24 1.09 39.72
C PHE A 625 22.19 0.69 40.84
N VAL A 626 21.71 0.82 42.06
CA VAL A 626 22.42 0.47 43.29
C VAL A 626 21.55 -0.47 44.09
N TYR A 627 22.14 -1.11 45.10
CA TYR A 627 21.34 -1.88 46.06
C TYR A 627 20.31 -0.96 46.73
N PRO A 628 19.06 -1.42 46.89
CA PRO A 628 18.00 -0.64 47.50
C PRO A 628 18.35 -0.28 48.94
N ALA A 629 18.07 0.96 49.35
CA ALA A 629 18.21 1.40 50.73
C ALA A 629 17.18 0.73 51.65
N ILE A 630 17.33 0.86 52.98
CA ILE A 630 16.42 0.22 53.97
C ILE A 630 14.94 0.55 53.67
N GLY A 631 14.62 1.83 53.41
CA GLY A 631 13.25 2.24 53.10
C GLY A 631 12.71 1.70 51.76
N GLU A 632 13.59 1.46 50.79
CA GLU A 632 13.21 0.86 49.50
C GLU A 632 13.02 -0.65 49.65
N ARG A 633 13.93 -1.33 50.36
CA ARG A 633 13.79 -2.76 50.70
C ARG A 633 12.52 -3.05 51.46
N MET A 634 12.17 -2.22 52.44
CA MET A 634 10.93 -2.36 53.21
C MET A 634 9.71 -2.34 52.28
N LYS A 635 9.66 -1.41 51.33
CA LYS A 635 8.57 -1.34 50.34
C LYS A 635 8.56 -2.55 49.41
N ILE A 636 9.73 -3.05 49.01
CA ILE A 636 9.84 -4.25 48.16
C ILE A 636 9.27 -5.46 48.91
N TRP A 637 9.67 -5.66 50.17
CA TRP A 637 9.12 -6.70 51.04
C TRP A 637 7.61 -6.58 51.20
N GLN A 638 7.11 -5.37 51.51
CA GLN A 638 5.68 -5.11 51.65
C GLN A 638 4.91 -5.44 50.37
N ASN A 639 5.39 -5.01 49.21
CA ASN A 639 4.71 -5.29 47.94
C ASN A 639 4.60 -6.80 47.66
N PHE A 640 5.67 -7.57 47.90
CA PHE A 640 5.61 -9.02 47.71
C PHE A 640 4.80 -9.77 48.78
N LEU A 641 4.68 -9.22 49.98
CA LEU A 641 3.88 -9.82 51.06
C LEU A 641 2.39 -9.41 50.99
N SER A 642 2.06 -8.35 50.26
CA SER A 642 0.69 -7.85 50.07
C SER A 642 -0.15 -8.63 49.05
N THR A 643 0.41 -9.67 48.45
CA THR A 643 -0.31 -10.64 47.61
C THR A 643 -1.14 -11.60 48.47
N ASP A 644 -2.05 -12.38 47.87
CA ASP A 644 -2.96 -13.37 48.53
C ASP A 644 -2.23 -14.58 49.17
N ILE A 645 -0.99 -14.40 49.59
CA ILE A 645 -0.17 -15.44 50.21
C ILE A 645 -0.54 -15.52 51.70
N PRO A 646 -0.80 -16.72 52.25
CA PRO A 646 -1.05 -16.92 53.68
C PRO A 646 0.15 -16.45 54.50
N THR A 647 -0.03 -15.36 55.24
CA THR A 647 1.01 -14.68 56.01
C THR A 647 0.56 -14.53 57.45
N SER A 648 1.47 -14.79 58.39
CA SER A 648 1.23 -14.54 59.80
C SER A 648 1.35 -13.05 60.14
N ASP A 649 0.54 -12.58 61.09
CA ASP A 649 0.57 -11.20 61.60
C ASP A 649 1.91 -10.82 62.27
N ASP A 650 2.81 -11.79 62.50
CA ASP A 650 4.11 -11.60 63.14
C ASP A 650 5.19 -11.02 62.20
N ILE A 651 4.91 -10.92 60.90
CA ILE A 651 5.89 -10.48 59.90
C ILE A 651 6.14 -8.98 60.01
N ASN A 652 7.40 -8.61 60.22
CA ASN A 652 7.86 -7.23 60.23
C ASN A 652 8.83 -6.96 59.08
N PRO A 653 8.36 -6.38 57.95
CA PRO A 653 9.18 -6.04 56.79
C PRO A 653 10.31 -5.06 57.10
N LEU A 654 10.15 -4.19 58.11
CA LEU A 654 11.18 -3.23 58.49
C LEU A 654 12.40 -3.93 59.11
N THR A 655 12.16 -4.93 59.96
CA THR A 655 13.24 -5.73 60.58
C THR A 655 14.04 -6.47 59.52
N LEU A 656 13.36 -7.17 58.59
CA LEU A 656 14.00 -7.87 57.46
C LEU A 656 14.80 -6.90 56.57
N ALA A 657 14.26 -5.70 56.33
CA ALA A 657 14.95 -4.69 55.53
C ALA A 657 16.19 -4.08 56.23
N GLN A 658 16.21 -4.01 57.56
CA GLN A 658 17.33 -3.47 58.33
C GLN A 658 18.48 -4.47 58.45
N GLU A 659 18.16 -5.74 58.68
CA GLU A 659 19.14 -6.78 58.99
C GLU A 659 19.80 -7.36 57.74
N PHE A 660 19.08 -7.44 56.61
CA PHE A 660 19.59 -8.04 55.37
C PHE A 660 19.79 -7.03 54.24
N THR A 661 20.93 -7.15 53.55
CA THR A 661 21.28 -6.29 52.41
C THR A 661 20.98 -6.96 51.07
N LEU A 662 19.70 -7.24 50.82
CA LEU A 662 19.23 -7.98 49.65
C LEU A 662 18.77 -7.08 48.49
N SER A 663 18.95 -7.55 47.26
CA SER A 663 18.38 -6.98 46.03
C SER A 663 16.90 -7.38 45.86
N GLY A 664 16.20 -6.74 44.92
CA GLY A 664 14.80 -7.08 44.66
C GLY A 664 14.60 -8.53 44.19
N ALA A 665 15.52 -9.04 43.37
CA ALA A 665 15.49 -10.45 42.94
C ALA A 665 15.81 -11.42 44.09
N GLU A 666 16.76 -11.08 44.96
CA GLU A 666 17.10 -11.88 46.15
C GLU A 666 15.91 -11.93 47.12
N ILE A 667 15.24 -10.80 47.37
CA ILE A 667 14.00 -10.76 48.20
C ILE A 667 12.91 -11.65 47.58
N LYS A 668 12.69 -11.56 46.27
CA LYS A 668 11.74 -12.41 45.55
C LYS A 668 12.08 -13.90 45.73
N ASN A 669 13.35 -14.27 45.59
CA ASN A 669 13.80 -15.66 45.75
C ASN A 669 13.56 -16.17 47.17
N VAL A 670 13.85 -15.37 48.19
CA VAL A 670 13.60 -15.72 49.60
C VAL A 670 12.12 -16.01 49.83
N ILE A 671 11.24 -15.10 49.38
CA ILE A 671 9.79 -15.27 49.53
C ILE A 671 9.31 -16.51 48.78
N LEU A 672 9.78 -16.73 47.54
CA LEU A 672 9.41 -17.90 46.76
C LEU A 672 9.84 -19.21 47.43
N ARG A 673 11.10 -19.30 47.90
CA ARG A 673 11.61 -20.48 48.62
C ARG A 673 10.80 -20.75 49.89
N CYS A 674 10.54 -19.70 50.68
CA CYS A 674 9.68 -19.83 51.86
C CYS A 674 8.25 -20.25 51.49
N ALA A 675 7.66 -19.67 50.46
CA ALA A 675 6.30 -20.00 50.04
C ALA A 675 6.18 -21.45 49.58
N PHE A 676 7.15 -21.98 48.82
CA PHE A 676 7.17 -23.40 48.44
C PHE A 676 7.35 -24.33 49.63
N ASP A 677 8.24 -24.00 50.58
CA ASP A 677 8.42 -24.76 51.82
C ASP A 677 7.15 -24.74 52.68
N CYS A 678 6.50 -23.59 52.78
CA CYS A 678 5.24 -23.42 53.50
C CYS A 678 4.09 -24.20 52.84
N ALA A 679 3.99 -24.16 51.52
CA ALA A 679 3.01 -24.93 50.75
C ALA A 679 3.24 -26.44 50.86
N PHE A 680 4.50 -26.91 50.88
CA PHE A 680 4.81 -28.33 51.08
C PHE A 680 4.40 -28.85 52.47
N HIS A 681 4.42 -27.96 53.47
CA HIS A 681 4.07 -28.26 54.85
C HIS A 681 2.66 -27.81 55.27
N ASP A 682 1.83 -27.31 54.33
CA ASP A 682 0.51 -26.71 54.60
C ASP A 682 0.51 -25.70 55.77
N THR A 683 1.52 -24.83 55.80
CA THR A 683 1.70 -23.81 56.83
C THR A 683 1.77 -22.41 56.24
N GLU A 684 1.59 -21.39 57.07
CA GLU A 684 1.70 -19.99 56.66
C GLU A 684 3.17 -19.51 56.67
N LEU A 685 3.43 -18.41 55.96
CA LEU A 685 4.70 -17.70 56.10
C LEU A 685 4.79 -17.01 57.46
N THR A 686 5.91 -17.21 58.14
CA THR A 686 6.20 -16.57 59.43
C THR A 686 7.50 -15.79 59.37
N GLN A 687 7.66 -14.81 60.26
CA GLN A 687 8.89 -14.00 60.35
C GLN A 687 10.14 -14.89 60.51
N GLN A 688 10.05 -15.97 61.29
CA GLN A 688 11.19 -16.87 61.53
C GLN A 688 11.65 -17.61 60.27
N LYS A 689 10.71 -18.06 59.42
CA LYS A 689 11.04 -18.77 58.17
C LYS A 689 11.69 -17.81 57.17
N LEU A 690 11.12 -16.62 56.99
CA LEU A 690 11.68 -15.56 56.15
C LEU A 690 13.08 -15.16 56.60
N TYR A 691 13.30 -15.01 57.91
CA TYR A 691 14.61 -14.68 58.46
C TYR A 691 15.66 -15.78 58.18
N ARG A 692 15.28 -17.06 58.32
CA ARG A 692 16.18 -18.19 58.05
C ARG A 692 16.59 -18.25 56.58
N GLU A 693 15.64 -18.11 55.66
CA GLU A 693 15.93 -18.14 54.22
C GLU A 693 16.66 -16.88 53.75
N ALA A 694 16.33 -15.69 54.28
CA ALA A 694 17.08 -14.46 54.01
C ALA A 694 18.54 -14.58 54.43
N LYS A 695 18.82 -15.19 55.59
CA LYS A 695 20.17 -15.46 56.07
C LYS A 695 20.92 -16.42 55.16
N LYS A 696 20.26 -17.47 54.63
CA LYS A 696 20.87 -18.39 53.66
C LYS A 696 21.21 -17.68 52.36
N GLU A 697 20.29 -16.89 51.80
CA GLU A 697 20.50 -16.15 50.56
C GLU A 697 21.69 -15.17 50.66
N GLU A 698 21.83 -14.49 51.81
CA GLU A 698 22.95 -13.57 52.06
C GLU A 698 24.30 -14.31 52.18
N GLN A 699 24.31 -15.51 52.80
CA GLN A 699 25.48 -16.37 52.93
C GLN A 699 25.91 -16.98 51.59
N GLU A 700 24.96 -17.44 50.76
CA GLU A 700 25.22 -18.00 49.42
C GLU A 700 25.91 -17.00 48.49
N HIS A 701 25.60 -15.71 48.65
CA HIS A 701 26.19 -14.63 47.85
C HIS A 701 27.43 -13.98 48.49
N GLY A 702 28.03 -14.63 49.51
CA GLY A 702 29.32 -14.27 50.09
C GLY A 702 29.33 -12.97 50.90
N ARG A 703 28.17 -12.50 51.38
CA ARG A 703 28.06 -11.28 52.20
C ARG A 703 28.08 -11.70 53.68
N ILE A 704 29.19 -11.44 54.37
CA ILE A 704 29.32 -11.74 55.81
C ILE A 704 28.34 -10.83 56.58
N PRO A 705 27.49 -11.35 57.49
CA PRO A 705 26.56 -10.52 58.24
C PRO A 705 27.32 -9.55 59.16
N GLN A 706 27.00 -8.25 59.06
CA GLN A 706 27.40 -7.30 60.09
C GLN A 706 26.59 -7.63 61.35
N MET A 707 27.26 -8.12 62.40
CA MET A 707 26.63 -8.27 63.71
C MET A 707 26.09 -6.92 64.19
N PRO A 708 24.90 -6.88 64.83
CA PRO A 708 24.36 -5.65 65.38
C PRO A 708 25.28 -5.12 66.49
N ARG A 709 25.66 -3.84 66.40
CA ARG A 709 26.29 -3.11 67.50
C ARG A 709 25.30 -3.06 68.67
N ASN A 710 25.52 -3.90 69.68
CA ASN A 710 24.85 -3.80 70.98
C ASN A 710 25.01 -2.36 71.53
N ARG A 711 23.89 -1.63 71.59
CA ARG A 711 23.72 -0.48 72.47
C ARG A 711 23.14 -0.97 73.78
N ASN A 712 23.83 -0.63 74.87
CA ASN A 712 23.38 -0.54 76.25
C ASN A 712 23.09 -1.85 77.02
N VAL A 713 24.07 -2.29 77.81
CA VAL A 713 23.86 -2.52 79.25
C VAL A 713 25.14 -2.11 80.00
N ALA A 714 25.15 -0.87 80.49
CA ALA A 714 26.00 -0.46 81.60
C ALA A 714 25.08 0.31 82.55
N LYS A 715 24.59 -0.38 83.58
CA LYS A 715 24.09 0.19 84.83
C LYS A 715 23.95 -0.94 85.86
N ALA A 716 24.58 -0.69 87.01
CA ALA A 716 24.70 -1.48 88.24
C ALA A 716 25.65 -2.68 88.18
#